data_AF-A0A2G5LGL9-F1
#
_entry.id   AF-A0A2G5LGL9-F1
#
_cell.length_a   1.000
_cell.length_b   1.000
_cell.length_c   1.000
_cell.angle_alpha   90.00
_cell.angle_beta   90.00
_cell.angle_gamma   90.00
#
_symmetry.space_group_name_H-M   'P 1'
#
loop_
_entity.id
_entity.type
_entity.pdbx_description
1 polymer ?
#
loop_
_entity_poly.entity_id
_entity_poly.type
_entity_poly.pdbx_seq_one_letter_code
_entity_poly.pdbx_strand_id
1 'polypeptide(L)'
;GESVVWTDHENRRTEFVLPTAARPAITNSLAEAAIYLGELPDELVLTQASRFYHFHDGVLVAISDAYDNRLRVFHDRLGRVERLDNGVGRSLFLRYELGRIVAVDYQVHRAKGHEPFEWVTEQKVVSYAYDDLGRLVSATNAVGEREVYRYDEQHVILERGLAGGASFFWEWERAGKAARCVRHWASFSQMDTRYAWGDDGRVTVHNVDGSQEVYVHDDRARLVQRIDPDGAEHFKSYDDKGRLTVEQDPLGAVTAYQYDEAGRLVALFPGDDEPTSYEHDNGFVRVVRRGLAVWKYERNDQGDVIRKTDPDGNVTDYSYNKYGQLTGVWFPDNSCHRLVWNERGQLLEELLPNGGIKRYRYDDLGRQVAREDEQGALTQYQWDSVGRLIRVVLPGGATREYSYNAYGKITAEHDELGHVTRYEYADGLHLISRRINADGSHVKYRYDNARLLLTSIENEVGETYRLDYHANGLIQQEIGFDGQRTAYVYDLNGNLAEKTEHGDDGSQLVTRYKRDHAGRLVRKTLPDGNIVDYAYDRQGNLLSVDDGHWALAYEYDPQNRLTAEHQGWGTLRYGYDACGQLKNLRLPDNNRLVFNHDKGGHLSTVELNGETLTSHLFKTGREHQRQQGQLLSHYHYDDQNRLHAHAVSQQQHTLYQRQYDYDITGNLTRLLDTRKGEHHYHYDPLARLTRADHSQDAQERFGHDPAGNLLMQDRPGPDIVAGNRLMIQGDHHYDYDAFGNLIRQRRGKGHQLVTEYRYDCQHRLIG
;
A
#
# COMPACT_ATOMS: atom_id res chain seq x y z
N GLY A 1 -4.76 -49.34 -15.48
CA GLY A 1 -3.75 -49.96 -14.61
C GLY A 1 -4.27 -49.94 -13.18
N GLU A 2 -3.59 -50.61 -12.25
CA GLU A 2 -3.98 -50.61 -10.83
C GLU A 2 -3.59 -49.31 -10.09
N SER A 3 -2.82 -48.43 -10.74
CA SER A 3 -2.38 -47.14 -10.19
C SER A 3 -2.59 -45.97 -11.14
N VAL A 4 -2.64 -44.77 -10.57
CA VAL A 4 -2.68 -43.45 -11.23
C VAL A 4 -1.42 -42.69 -10.83
N VAL A 5 -0.76 -42.05 -11.79
CA VAL A 5 0.41 -41.21 -11.52
C VAL A 5 0.05 -39.76 -11.78
N TRP A 6 -0.03 -38.96 -10.72
CA TRP A 6 -0.13 -37.51 -10.81
C TRP A 6 1.25 -36.92 -11.06
N THR A 7 1.37 -36.05 -12.07
CA THR A 7 2.57 -35.23 -12.28
C THR A 7 2.17 -33.78 -12.15
N ASP A 8 2.67 -33.10 -11.12
CA ASP A 8 2.36 -31.70 -10.91
C ASP A 8 3.17 -30.77 -11.85
N HIS A 9 2.92 -29.47 -11.72
CA HIS A 9 3.58 -28.43 -12.51
C HIS A 9 5.10 -28.33 -12.26
N GLU A 10 5.61 -28.92 -11.18
CA GLU A 10 7.05 -29.02 -10.88
C GLU A 10 7.67 -30.33 -11.40
N ASN A 11 6.90 -31.13 -12.14
CA ASN A 11 7.23 -32.49 -12.58
C ASN A 11 7.42 -33.50 -11.44
N ARG A 12 6.91 -33.22 -10.22
CA ARG A 12 6.91 -34.20 -9.14
C ARG A 12 5.85 -35.26 -9.42
N ARG A 13 6.24 -36.52 -9.27
CA ARG A 13 5.37 -37.67 -9.52
C ARG A 13 4.86 -38.24 -8.21
N THR A 14 3.54 -38.25 -8.06
CA THR A 14 2.86 -38.88 -6.93
C THR A 14 2.03 -40.04 -7.45
N GLU A 15 2.35 -41.26 -7.02
CA GLU A 15 1.58 -42.45 -7.36
C GLU A 15 0.45 -42.65 -6.35
N PHE A 16 -0.74 -42.93 -6.86
CA PHE A 16 -1.92 -43.30 -6.10
C PHE A 16 -2.42 -44.66 -6.58
N VAL A 17 -2.95 -45.45 -5.65
CA VAL A 17 -3.78 -46.60 -6.03
C VAL A 17 -5.03 -46.08 -6.75
N LEU A 18 -5.49 -46.76 -7.81
CA LEU A 18 -6.71 -46.34 -8.51
C LEU A 18 -7.93 -46.41 -7.56
N PRO A 19 -8.68 -45.32 -7.37
CA PRO A 19 -9.92 -45.34 -6.59
C PRO A 19 -10.93 -46.34 -7.15
N THR A 20 -11.72 -46.97 -6.27
CA THR A 20 -12.79 -47.91 -6.65
C THR A 20 -14.07 -47.58 -5.91
N ALA A 21 -15.22 -48.11 -6.33
CA ALA A 21 -16.47 -47.94 -5.59
C ALA A 21 -16.38 -48.42 -4.12
N ALA A 22 -15.53 -49.42 -3.84
CA ALA A 22 -15.28 -49.91 -2.48
C ALA A 22 -14.29 -49.03 -1.68
N ARG A 23 -13.42 -48.28 -2.37
CA ARG A 23 -12.46 -47.35 -1.77
C ARG A 23 -12.40 -46.08 -2.62
N PRO A 24 -13.38 -45.18 -2.47
CA PRO A 24 -13.59 -44.08 -3.41
C PRO A 24 -12.59 -42.95 -3.23
N ALA A 25 -11.86 -42.89 -2.11
CA ALA A 25 -10.84 -41.87 -1.85
C ALA A 25 -9.51 -42.52 -1.40
N ILE A 26 -8.41 -42.02 -1.96
CA ILE A 26 -7.03 -42.43 -1.68
C ILE A 26 -6.24 -41.19 -1.31
N THR A 27 -5.78 -41.13 -0.07
CA THR A 27 -5.01 -40.00 0.46
C THR A 27 -3.51 -40.31 0.46
N ASN A 28 -2.69 -39.33 0.10
CA ASN A 28 -1.25 -39.32 0.28
C ASN A 28 -0.87 -38.13 1.16
N SER A 29 -0.65 -38.39 2.44
CA SER A 29 -0.34 -37.35 3.44
C SER A 29 1.01 -36.68 3.20
N LEU A 30 1.98 -37.36 2.60
CA LEU A 30 3.30 -36.79 2.29
C LEU A 30 3.24 -35.76 1.15
N ALA A 31 2.35 -36.01 0.17
CA ALA A 31 2.15 -35.10 -0.96
C ALA A 31 1.05 -34.05 -0.70
N GLU A 32 0.44 -34.07 0.50
CA GLU A 32 -0.75 -33.28 0.86
C GLU A 32 -1.83 -33.32 -0.23
N ALA A 33 -2.04 -34.51 -0.78
CA ALA A 33 -2.89 -34.73 -1.93
C ALA A 33 -3.78 -35.94 -1.75
N ALA A 34 -4.94 -35.92 -2.38
CA ALA A 34 -5.83 -37.07 -2.42
C ALA A 34 -6.45 -37.21 -3.81
N ILE A 35 -6.74 -38.43 -4.21
CA ILE A 35 -7.48 -38.74 -5.43
C ILE A 35 -8.76 -39.49 -5.07
N TYR A 36 -9.86 -39.14 -5.70
CA TYR A 36 -11.15 -39.78 -5.47
C TYR A 36 -12.01 -39.86 -6.73
N LEU A 37 -13.01 -40.74 -6.72
CA LEU A 37 -14.01 -40.82 -7.80
C LEU A 37 -14.90 -39.59 -7.77
N GLY A 38 -15.03 -38.93 -8.93
CA GLY A 38 -15.92 -37.79 -9.12
C GLY A 38 -17.40 -38.17 -9.19
N GLU A 39 -18.26 -37.19 -9.47
CA GLU A 39 -19.70 -37.40 -9.59
C GLU A 39 -20.08 -38.02 -10.94
N LEU A 40 -19.28 -37.78 -11.97
CA LEU A 40 -19.47 -38.37 -13.29
C LEU A 40 -18.83 -39.76 -13.39
N PRO A 41 -19.40 -40.68 -14.17
CA PRO A 41 -18.73 -41.94 -14.51
C PRO A 41 -17.34 -41.66 -15.08
N ASP A 42 -16.34 -42.41 -14.62
CA ASP A 42 -14.94 -42.32 -15.05
C ASP A 42 -14.26 -40.96 -14.78
N GLU A 43 -14.86 -40.10 -13.93
CA GLU A 43 -14.19 -38.89 -13.42
C GLU A 43 -13.27 -39.24 -12.25
N LEU A 44 -12.02 -38.76 -12.33
CA LEU A 44 -11.06 -38.78 -11.24
C LEU A 44 -10.82 -37.35 -10.78
N VAL A 45 -11.06 -37.07 -9.50
CA VAL A 45 -10.79 -35.78 -8.89
C VAL A 45 -9.54 -35.88 -8.03
N LEU A 46 -8.56 -35.05 -8.32
CA LEU A 46 -7.35 -34.92 -7.52
C LEU A 46 -7.41 -33.59 -6.75
N THR A 47 -7.23 -33.63 -5.43
CA THR A 47 -7.04 -32.44 -4.61
C THR A 47 -5.57 -32.26 -4.25
N GLN A 48 -5.04 -31.05 -4.42
CA GLN A 48 -3.71 -30.63 -3.97
C GLN A 48 -3.69 -29.10 -3.80
N ALA A 49 -3.11 -28.60 -2.69
CA ALA A 49 -2.96 -27.16 -2.43
C ALA A 49 -4.26 -26.34 -2.58
N SER A 50 -5.36 -26.84 -2.00
CA SER A 50 -6.71 -26.24 -2.01
C SER A 50 -7.38 -26.13 -3.38
N ARG A 51 -6.88 -26.82 -4.39
CA ARG A 51 -7.51 -26.94 -5.72
C ARG A 51 -7.92 -28.36 -6.00
N PHE A 52 -8.99 -28.51 -6.77
CA PHE A 52 -9.48 -29.78 -7.25
C PHE A 52 -9.33 -29.84 -8.77
N TYR A 53 -8.64 -30.86 -9.25
CA TYR A 53 -8.36 -31.10 -10.66
C TYR A 53 -9.24 -32.26 -11.10
N HIS A 54 -10.13 -32.00 -12.05
CA HIS A 54 -11.10 -32.96 -12.55
C HIS A 54 -10.59 -33.56 -13.85
N PHE A 55 -10.40 -34.87 -13.86
CA PHE A 55 -9.95 -35.63 -15.03
C PHE A 55 -11.05 -36.55 -15.53
N HIS A 56 -11.23 -36.60 -16.84
CA HIS A 56 -12.08 -37.59 -17.51
C HIS A 56 -11.24 -38.33 -18.54
N ASP A 57 -11.21 -39.65 -18.49
CA ASP A 57 -10.32 -40.50 -19.30
C ASP A 57 -8.83 -40.06 -19.26
N GLY A 58 -8.39 -39.53 -18.11
CA GLY A 58 -7.02 -39.03 -17.91
C GLY A 58 -6.73 -37.64 -18.48
N VAL A 59 -7.73 -36.95 -19.06
CA VAL A 59 -7.62 -35.58 -19.57
C VAL A 59 -8.21 -34.60 -18.55
N LEU A 60 -7.49 -33.52 -18.22
CA LEU A 60 -7.98 -32.48 -17.32
C LEU A 60 -9.14 -31.72 -17.97
N VAL A 61 -10.34 -31.77 -17.40
CA VAL A 61 -11.55 -31.11 -17.95
C VAL A 61 -12.01 -29.90 -17.13
N ALA A 62 -11.63 -29.82 -15.86
CA ALA A 62 -11.90 -28.65 -15.03
C ALA A 62 -10.92 -28.52 -13.87
N ILE A 63 -10.78 -27.30 -13.37
CA ILE A 63 -10.14 -26.99 -12.10
C ILE A 63 -11.19 -26.26 -11.24
N SER A 64 -11.40 -26.70 -10.01
CA SER A 64 -12.33 -26.04 -9.08
C SER A 64 -11.68 -25.70 -7.74
N ASP A 65 -12.34 -24.81 -7.02
CA ASP A 65 -12.05 -24.50 -5.62
C ASP A 65 -12.95 -25.31 -4.66
N ALA A 66 -12.86 -25.03 -3.37
CA ALA A 66 -13.66 -25.71 -2.34
C ALA A 66 -15.18 -25.47 -2.45
N TYR A 67 -15.61 -24.48 -3.24
CA TYR A 67 -17.02 -24.18 -3.52
C TYR A 67 -17.51 -24.79 -4.84
N ASP A 68 -16.67 -25.61 -5.48
CA ASP A 68 -16.91 -26.18 -6.82
C ASP A 68 -17.07 -25.11 -7.91
N ASN A 69 -16.45 -23.94 -7.75
CA ASN A 69 -16.36 -22.94 -8.82
C ASN A 69 -15.42 -23.46 -9.90
N ARG A 70 -15.96 -23.99 -11.01
CA ARG A 70 -15.17 -24.66 -12.06
C ARG A 70 -14.69 -23.72 -13.16
N LEU A 71 -13.37 -23.65 -13.33
CA LEU A 71 -12.73 -23.26 -14.60
C LEU A 71 -12.70 -24.50 -15.52
N ARG A 72 -13.52 -24.50 -16.56
CA ARG A 72 -13.64 -25.61 -17.52
C ARG A 72 -12.58 -25.49 -18.61
N VAL A 73 -11.97 -26.62 -18.94
CA VAL A 73 -10.90 -26.74 -19.93
C VAL A 73 -11.43 -27.53 -21.12
N PHE A 74 -11.65 -26.84 -22.23
CA PHE A 74 -12.06 -27.47 -23.48
C PHE A 74 -10.86 -27.73 -24.37
N HIS A 75 -10.90 -28.85 -25.07
CA HIS A 75 -9.83 -29.29 -25.95
C HIS A 75 -10.29 -29.34 -27.40
N ASP A 76 -9.39 -29.05 -28.33
CA ASP A 76 -9.63 -29.24 -29.75
C ASP A 76 -9.56 -30.73 -30.14
N ARG A 77 -9.80 -31.02 -31.42
CA ARG A 77 -9.73 -32.40 -31.95
C ARG A 77 -8.34 -33.05 -31.87
N LEU A 78 -7.29 -32.26 -31.62
CA LEU A 78 -5.91 -32.73 -31.44
C LEU A 78 -5.56 -32.88 -29.95
N GLY A 79 -6.51 -32.66 -29.04
CA GLY A 79 -6.31 -32.77 -27.60
C GLY A 79 -5.55 -31.58 -26.99
N ARG A 80 -5.45 -30.44 -27.68
CA ARG A 80 -4.83 -29.22 -27.14
C ARG A 80 -5.89 -28.35 -26.46
N VAL A 81 -5.52 -27.63 -25.40
CA VAL A 81 -6.44 -26.69 -24.73
C VAL A 81 -6.87 -25.60 -25.70
N GLU A 82 -8.14 -25.57 -26.08
CA GLU A 82 -8.70 -24.57 -26.99
C GLU A 82 -9.34 -23.41 -26.22
N ARG A 83 -9.97 -23.70 -25.08
CA ARG A 83 -10.73 -22.70 -24.32
C ARG A 83 -10.68 -22.96 -22.83
N LEU A 84 -10.53 -21.87 -22.08
CA LEU A 84 -10.70 -21.81 -20.63
C LEU A 84 -11.98 -21.03 -20.34
N ASP A 85 -13.04 -21.70 -19.91
CA ASP A 85 -14.35 -21.11 -19.65
C ASP A 85 -14.61 -21.05 -18.14
N ASN A 86 -14.97 -19.87 -17.63
CA ASN A 86 -15.29 -19.70 -16.22
C ASN A 86 -16.75 -20.08 -15.88
N GLY A 87 -17.53 -20.50 -16.87
CA GLY A 87 -18.89 -20.99 -16.71
C GLY A 87 -19.95 -19.91 -16.50
N VAL A 88 -19.56 -18.64 -16.49
CA VAL A 88 -20.43 -17.47 -16.28
C VAL A 88 -20.33 -16.48 -17.44
N GLY A 89 -20.13 -17.05 -18.64
CA GLY A 89 -20.17 -16.35 -19.92
C GLY A 89 -18.90 -15.56 -20.26
N ARG A 90 -17.74 -15.95 -19.70
CA ARG A 90 -16.43 -15.40 -20.07
C ARG A 90 -15.44 -16.54 -20.30
N SER A 91 -14.60 -16.41 -21.31
CA SER A 91 -13.56 -17.39 -21.58
C SER A 91 -12.33 -16.79 -22.21
N LEU A 92 -11.21 -17.50 -22.08
CA LEU A 92 -10.02 -17.30 -22.88
C LEU A 92 -10.01 -18.34 -23.99
N PHE A 93 -9.87 -17.90 -25.23
CA PHE A 93 -9.75 -18.75 -26.41
C PHE A 93 -8.31 -18.72 -26.92
N LEU A 94 -7.70 -19.90 -27.07
CA LEU A 94 -6.31 -20.06 -27.43
C LEU A 94 -6.21 -20.38 -28.92
N ARG A 95 -5.54 -19.50 -29.68
CA ARG A 95 -5.29 -19.72 -31.11
C ARG A 95 -3.93 -20.35 -31.32
N TYR A 96 -3.88 -21.37 -32.18
CA TYR A 96 -2.67 -22.14 -32.45
C TYR A 96 -2.23 -22.06 -33.90
N GLU A 97 -0.92 -21.97 -34.12
CA GLU A 97 -0.26 -22.24 -35.40
C GLU A 97 0.95 -23.15 -35.15
N LEU A 98 1.15 -24.16 -36.01
CA LEU A 98 2.24 -25.15 -35.88
C LEU A 98 2.39 -25.75 -34.47
N GLY A 99 1.26 -25.97 -33.77
CA GLY A 99 1.24 -26.56 -32.43
C GLY A 99 1.51 -25.58 -31.28
N ARG A 100 1.71 -24.28 -31.53
CA ARG A 100 2.05 -23.27 -30.52
C ARG A 100 0.95 -22.21 -30.41
N ILE A 101 0.77 -21.65 -29.21
CA ILE A 101 -0.21 -20.58 -28.97
C ILE A 101 0.31 -19.30 -29.62
N VAL A 102 -0.38 -18.79 -30.64
CA VAL A 102 -0.03 -17.52 -31.31
C VAL A 102 -0.86 -16.33 -30.81
N ALA A 103 -1.98 -16.59 -30.13
CA ALA A 103 -2.75 -15.53 -29.48
C ALA A 103 -3.71 -16.08 -28.45
N VAL A 104 -4.10 -15.22 -27.51
CA VAL A 104 -5.18 -15.44 -26.56
C VAL A 104 -6.23 -14.36 -26.76
N ASP A 105 -7.46 -14.79 -27.04
CA ASP A 105 -8.61 -13.92 -27.20
C ASP A 105 -9.52 -14.00 -25.97
N TYR A 106 -9.94 -12.85 -25.44
CA TYR A 106 -10.99 -12.76 -24.45
C TYR A 106 -12.34 -12.83 -25.16
N GLN A 107 -13.14 -13.84 -24.81
CA GLN A 107 -14.46 -14.05 -25.39
C GLN A 107 -15.55 -13.97 -24.33
N VAL A 108 -16.70 -13.47 -24.76
CA VAL A 108 -17.92 -13.40 -23.95
C VAL A 108 -19.03 -14.18 -24.62
N HIS A 109 -19.91 -14.77 -23.82
CA HIS A 109 -21.03 -15.54 -24.32
C HIS A 109 -22.27 -14.64 -24.42
N ARG A 110 -22.76 -14.38 -25.63
CA ARG A 110 -23.85 -13.41 -25.90
C ARG A 110 -24.79 -13.92 -26.98
N ALA A 111 -26.08 -13.63 -26.85
CA ALA A 111 -27.07 -13.82 -27.90
C ALA A 111 -27.12 -12.58 -28.82
N LYS A 112 -27.23 -12.79 -30.13
CA LYS A 112 -27.52 -11.72 -31.09
C LYS A 112 -29.04 -11.62 -31.29
N GLY A 113 -29.69 -10.77 -30.51
CA GLY A 113 -31.15 -10.62 -30.55
C GLY A 113 -31.86 -11.88 -30.02
N HIS A 114 -32.59 -12.58 -30.89
CA HIS A 114 -33.30 -13.83 -30.56
C HIS A 114 -32.52 -15.10 -30.97
N GLU A 115 -31.28 -14.96 -31.46
CA GLU A 115 -30.42 -16.07 -31.84
C GLU A 115 -29.83 -16.80 -30.60
N PRO A 116 -29.34 -18.04 -30.75
CA PRO A 116 -28.59 -18.73 -29.71
C PRO A 116 -27.40 -17.90 -29.19
N PHE A 117 -27.00 -18.17 -27.95
CA PHE A 117 -25.78 -17.58 -27.42
C PHE A 117 -24.57 -18.16 -28.16
N GLU A 118 -23.68 -17.27 -28.58
CA GLU A 118 -22.41 -17.60 -29.22
C GLU A 118 -21.25 -16.93 -28.47
N TRP A 119 -20.07 -17.51 -28.60
CA TRP A 119 -18.84 -16.90 -28.12
C TRP A 119 -18.37 -15.83 -29.09
N VAL A 120 -18.28 -14.59 -28.61
CA VAL A 120 -17.82 -13.44 -29.38
C VAL A 120 -16.50 -12.96 -28.80
N THR A 121 -15.49 -12.78 -29.64
CA THR A 121 -14.21 -12.17 -29.25
C THR A 121 -14.41 -10.68 -29.00
N GLU A 122 -14.23 -10.26 -27.75
CA GLU A 122 -14.20 -8.84 -27.39
C GLU A 122 -12.83 -8.24 -27.62
N GLN A 123 -11.77 -9.01 -27.33
CA GLN A 123 -10.43 -8.49 -27.40
C GLN A 123 -9.39 -9.59 -27.62
N LYS A 124 -8.39 -9.32 -28.45
CA LYS A 124 -7.14 -10.09 -28.44
C LYS A 124 -6.27 -9.59 -27.30
N VAL A 125 -6.10 -10.38 -26.25
CA VAL A 125 -5.38 -9.99 -25.02
C VAL A 125 -3.88 -9.91 -25.29
N VAL A 126 -3.36 -10.90 -26.00
CA VAL A 126 -1.94 -11.03 -26.33
C VAL A 126 -1.75 -11.84 -27.61
N SER A 127 -0.69 -11.56 -28.34
CA SER A 127 -0.19 -12.37 -29.46
C SER A 127 1.29 -12.68 -29.31
N TYR A 128 1.68 -13.85 -29.82
CA TYR A 128 3.03 -14.39 -29.73
C TYR A 128 3.60 -14.64 -31.12
N ALA A 129 4.89 -14.39 -31.30
CA ALA A 129 5.62 -14.79 -32.49
C ALA A 129 6.76 -15.72 -32.11
N TYR A 130 7.07 -16.66 -32.99
CA TYR A 130 8.11 -17.66 -32.81
C TYR A 130 9.09 -17.63 -33.98
N ASP A 131 10.34 -18.02 -33.74
CA ASP A 131 11.28 -18.30 -34.82
C ASP A 131 11.06 -19.70 -35.43
N ASP A 132 11.86 -20.02 -36.46
CA ASP A 132 11.80 -21.32 -37.17
C ASP A 132 12.12 -22.51 -36.27
N LEU A 133 12.88 -22.30 -35.18
CA LEU A 133 13.18 -23.31 -34.16
C LEU A 133 12.07 -23.43 -33.10
N GLY A 134 11.11 -22.51 -33.09
CA GLY A 134 9.99 -22.49 -32.16
C GLY A 134 10.20 -21.80 -30.84
N ARG A 135 11.24 -20.99 -30.73
CA ARG A 135 11.47 -20.15 -29.55
C ARG A 135 10.60 -18.92 -29.65
N LEU A 136 10.04 -18.48 -28.52
CA LEU A 136 9.20 -17.29 -28.45
C LEU A 136 10.07 -16.05 -28.70
N VAL A 137 9.90 -15.34 -29.81
CA VAL A 137 10.71 -14.15 -30.14
C VAL A 137 10.03 -12.84 -29.79
N SER A 138 8.70 -12.83 -29.65
CA SER A 138 7.99 -11.66 -29.14
C SER A 138 6.64 -11.97 -28.53
N ALA A 139 6.23 -11.14 -27.57
CA ALA A 139 4.88 -11.08 -27.02
C ALA A 139 4.35 -9.65 -27.18
N THR A 140 3.18 -9.49 -27.80
CA THR A 140 2.55 -8.18 -28.04
C THR A 140 1.19 -8.13 -27.35
N ASN A 141 0.95 -7.13 -26.52
CA ASN A 141 -0.33 -6.97 -25.81
C ASN A 141 -1.41 -6.30 -26.69
N ALA A 142 -2.59 -6.09 -26.11
CA ALA A 142 -3.77 -5.59 -26.82
C ALA A 142 -3.69 -4.13 -27.31
N VAL A 143 -2.73 -3.33 -26.83
CA VAL A 143 -2.46 -1.96 -27.34
C VAL A 143 -1.26 -1.92 -28.28
N GLY A 144 -0.63 -3.06 -28.57
CA GLY A 144 0.51 -3.16 -29.50
C GLY A 144 1.89 -3.01 -28.85
N GLU A 145 1.97 -2.89 -27.53
CA GLU A 145 3.24 -2.87 -26.81
C GLU A 145 3.87 -4.27 -26.87
N ARG A 146 5.15 -4.33 -27.23
CA ARG A 146 5.84 -5.57 -27.60
C ARG A 146 7.11 -5.79 -26.80
N GLU A 147 7.21 -6.95 -26.17
CA GLU A 147 8.48 -7.49 -25.70
C GLU A 147 9.13 -8.38 -26.77
N VAL A 148 10.45 -8.43 -26.76
CA VAL A 148 11.26 -9.27 -27.67
C VAL A 148 12.25 -10.11 -26.89
N TYR A 149 12.53 -11.32 -27.38
CA TYR A 149 13.43 -12.27 -26.72
C TYR A 149 14.45 -12.86 -27.69
N ARG A 150 15.67 -13.09 -27.21
CA ARG A 150 16.72 -13.82 -27.96
C ARG A 150 17.31 -14.92 -27.10
N TYR A 151 17.82 -15.94 -27.77
CA TYR A 151 18.36 -17.14 -27.14
C TYR A 151 19.66 -17.57 -27.82
N ASP A 152 20.46 -18.35 -27.09
CA ASP A 152 21.58 -19.09 -27.66
C ASP A 152 21.11 -20.33 -28.46
N GLU A 153 22.05 -21.07 -29.01
CA GLU A 153 21.79 -22.32 -29.76
C GLU A 153 21.21 -23.45 -28.88
N GLN A 154 21.36 -23.36 -27.56
CA GLN A 154 20.87 -24.32 -26.57
C GLN A 154 19.52 -23.91 -25.97
N HIS A 155 18.85 -22.90 -26.54
CA HIS A 155 17.55 -22.36 -26.10
C HIS A 155 17.57 -21.64 -24.74
N VAL A 156 18.74 -21.19 -24.27
CA VAL A 156 18.87 -20.36 -23.07
C VAL A 156 18.71 -18.89 -23.43
N ILE A 157 17.95 -18.14 -22.64
CA ILE A 157 17.66 -16.73 -22.92
C ILE A 157 18.91 -15.85 -22.79
N LEU A 158 19.18 -15.02 -23.80
CA LEU A 158 20.31 -14.10 -23.85
C LEU A 158 19.89 -12.64 -23.73
N GLU A 159 18.70 -12.30 -24.23
CA GLU A 159 18.18 -10.94 -24.22
C GLU A 159 16.66 -10.94 -24.02
N ARG A 160 16.19 -9.96 -23.25
CA ARG A 160 14.79 -9.56 -23.15
C ARG A 160 14.71 -8.04 -23.36
N GLY A 161 14.12 -7.62 -24.47
CA GLY A 161 13.77 -6.22 -24.72
C GLY A 161 12.34 -5.95 -24.29
N LEU A 162 12.14 -4.96 -23.42
CA LEU A 162 10.83 -4.51 -22.97
C LEU A 162 10.22 -3.51 -23.94
N ALA A 163 8.89 -3.43 -23.96
CA ALA A 163 8.15 -2.52 -24.83
C ALA A 163 8.49 -1.03 -24.61
N GLY A 164 8.92 -0.66 -23.40
CA GLY A 164 9.36 0.69 -23.07
C GLY A 164 10.83 1.00 -23.35
N GLY A 165 11.58 0.08 -23.96
CA GLY A 165 12.90 0.33 -24.54
C GLY A 165 14.11 -0.23 -23.79
N ALA A 166 13.99 -0.64 -22.52
CA ALA A 166 15.10 -1.32 -21.84
C ALA A 166 15.29 -2.74 -22.37
N SER A 167 16.55 -3.12 -22.59
CA SER A 167 16.94 -4.51 -22.79
C SER A 167 17.73 -5.03 -21.59
N PHE A 168 17.48 -6.27 -21.22
CA PHE A 168 18.22 -7.03 -20.22
C PHE A 168 18.92 -8.18 -20.89
N PHE A 169 20.14 -8.47 -20.45
CA PHE A 169 21.02 -9.44 -21.09
C PHE A 169 21.62 -10.38 -20.06
N TRP A 170 21.82 -11.63 -20.46
CA TRP A 170 22.39 -12.66 -19.61
C TRP A 170 23.55 -13.37 -20.28
N GLU A 171 24.54 -13.71 -19.47
CA GLU A 171 25.62 -14.61 -19.81
C GLU A 171 25.50 -15.83 -18.89
N TRP A 172 25.60 -17.01 -19.48
CA TRP A 172 25.43 -18.28 -18.80
C TRP A 172 26.70 -19.12 -18.91
N GLU A 173 26.95 -19.93 -17.88
CA GLU A 173 27.86 -21.06 -17.99
C GLU A 173 27.09 -22.37 -17.84
N ARG A 174 27.73 -23.48 -18.26
CA ARG A 174 27.14 -24.83 -18.30
C ARG A 174 25.91 -24.87 -19.23
N ALA A 175 25.14 -25.96 -19.18
CA ALA A 175 23.98 -26.16 -20.05
C ALA A 175 22.90 -27.02 -19.37
N GLY A 176 21.69 -27.00 -19.92
CA GLY A 176 20.55 -27.76 -19.42
C GLY A 176 20.23 -27.42 -17.96
N LYS A 177 19.97 -28.44 -17.13
CA LYS A 177 19.65 -28.26 -15.70
C LYS A 177 20.82 -27.71 -14.85
N ALA A 178 22.03 -27.69 -15.40
CA ALA A 178 23.22 -27.17 -14.71
C ALA A 178 23.54 -25.73 -15.09
N ALA A 179 22.79 -25.11 -16.01
CA ALA A 179 23.00 -23.74 -16.44
C ALA A 179 22.87 -22.76 -15.26
N ARG A 180 23.83 -21.85 -15.13
CA ARG A 180 23.79 -20.80 -14.11
C ARG A 180 24.30 -19.48 -14.69
N CYS A 181 23.64 -18.39 -14.30
CA CYS A 181 23.94 -17.05 -14.79
C CYS A 181 25.28 -16.59 -14.19
N VAL A 182 26.20 -16.08 -15.01
CA VAL A 182 27.48 -15.52 -14.57
C VAL A 182 27.54 -13.99 -14.72
N ARG A 183 26.65 -13.42 -15.54
CA ARG A 183 26.50 -11.97 -15.69
C ARG A 183 25.08 -11.59 -16.10
N HIS A 184 24.57 -10.50 -15.54
CA HIS A 184 23.27 -9.90 -15.87
C HIS A 184 23.46 -8.39 -15.99
N TRP A 185 23.17 -7.82 -17.16
CA TRP A 185 23.31 -6.37 -17.39
C TRP A 185 22.13 -5.82 -18.19
N ALA A 186 21.96 -4.50 -18.16
CA ALA A 186 20.91 -3.82 -18.92
C ALA A 186 21.48 -2.90 -20.01
N SER A 187 20.60 -2.35 -20.84
CA SER A 187 20.94 -1.33 -21.84
C SER A 187 21.36 0.02 -21.23
N PHE A 188 21.14 0.20 -19.93
CA PHE A 188 21.56 1.37 -19.14
C PHE A 188 22.71 1.00 -18.19
N SER A 189 23.61 1.95 -17.94
CA SER A 189 24.91 1.68 -17.29
C SER A 189 24.84 1.38 -15.80
N GLN A 190 23.75 1.73 -15.13
CA GLN A 190 23.58 1.52 -13.68
C GLN A 190 23.45 0.04 -13.31
N MET A 191 23.26 -0.87 -14.27
CA MET A 191 23.05 -2.28 -13.98
C MET A 191 23.99 -3.18 -14.78
N ASP A 192 24.98 -3.73 -14.09
CA ASP A 192 25.86 -4.81 -14.55
C ASP A 192 26.30 -5.61 -13.31
N THR A 193 25.75 -6.82 -13.18
CA THR A 193 25.96 -7.70 -12.04
C THR A 193 26.67 -8.97 -12.50
N ARG A 194 27.69 -9.39 -11.76
CA ARG A 194 28.44 -10.64 -12.02
C ARG A 194 28.28 -11.62 -10.87
N TYR A 195 28.18 -12.91 -11.20
CA TYR A 195 28.00 -13.97 -10.22
C TYR A 195 29.23 -14.89 -10.24
N ALA A 196 29.91 -14.98 -9.10
CA ALA A 196 31.00 -15.92 -8.88
C ALA A 196 30.49 -17.08 -8.03
N TRP A 197 30.33 -18.24 -8.66
CA TRP A 197 29.81 -19.45 -8.03
C TRP A 197 30.94 -20.32 -7.46
N GLY A 198 30.90 -20.58 -6.16
CA GLY A 198 31.75 -21.55 -5.46
C GLY A 198 31.21 -22.98 -5.54
N ASP A 199 32.04 -23.95 -5.17
CA ASP A 199 31.66 -25.37 -5.05
C ASP A 199 31.05 -25.71 -3.68
N ASP A 200 31.09 -24.77 -2.71
CA ASP A 200 30.57 -24.87 -1.35
C ASP A 200 29.12 -24.35 -1.21
N GLY A 201 28.38 -24.23 -2.31
CA GLY A 201 27.03 -23.65 -2.33
C GLY A 201 26.99 -22.11 -2.21
N ARG A 202 28.16 -21.46 -2.22
CA ARG A 202 28.30 -20.01 -2.19
C ARG A 202 28.13 -19.39 -3.57
N VAL A 203 27.45 -18.25 -3.62
CA VAL A 203 27.50 -17.32 -4.75
C VAL A 203 27.85 -15.93 -4.25
N THR A 204 28.90 -15.35 -4.81
CA THR A 204 29.26 -13.95 -4.59
C THR A 204 28.75 -13.12 -5.76
N VAL A 205 27.91 -12.13 -5.45
CA VAL A 205 27.34 -11.18 -6.38
C VAL A 205 28.20 -9.94 -6.36
N HIS A 206 28.71 -9.53 -7.53
CA HIS A 206 29.48 -8.30 -7.71
C HIS A 206 28.64 -7.30 -8.47
N ASN A 207 28.36 -6.16 -7.85
CA ASN A 207 27.60 -5.07 -8.47
C ASN A 207 28.51 -4.09 -9.21
N VAL A 208 27.91 -3.26 -10.07
CA VAL A 208 28.65 -2.29 -10.91
C VAL A 208 29.36 -1.20 -10.08
N ASP A 209 28.88 -0.90 -8.87
CA ASP A 209 29.53 0.02 -7.92
C ASP A 209 30.67 -0.62 -7.12
N GLY A 210 30.97 -1.90 -7.38
CA GLY A 210 32.00 -2.67 -6.67
C GLY A 210 31.52 -3.29 -5.36
N SER A 211 30.30 -3.01 -4.92
CA SER A 211 29.70 -3.66 -3.75
C SER A 211 29.49 -5.16 -3.99
N GLN A 212 29.49 -5.93 -2.91
CA GLN A 212 29.37 -7.38 -2.96
C GLN A 212 28.29 -7.90 -2.03
N GLU A 213 27.58 -8.93 -2.45
CA GLU A 213 26.67 -9.70 -1.61
C GLU A 213 27.05 -11.17 -1.69
N VAL A 214 26.87 -11.92 -0.61
CA VAL A 214 27.18 -13.35 -0.58
C VAL A 214 25.95 -14.12 -0.13
N TYR A 215 25.61 -15.16 -0.88
CA TYR A 215 24.55 -16.10 -0.52
C TYR A 215 25.15 -17.49 -0.41
N VAL A 216 24.91 -18.17 0.71
CA VAL A 216 25.37 -19.54 0.96
C VAL A 216 24.15 -20.45 1.06
N HIS A 217 24.13 -21.49 0.23
CA HIS A 217 23.10 -22.51 0.24
C HIS A 217 23.66 -23.82 0.75
N ASP A 218 22.81 -24.64 1.37
CA ASP A 218 23.16 -26.02 1.71
C ASP A 218 23.06 -26.98 0.51
N ASP A 219 23.37 -28.26 0.72
CA ASP A 219 23.33 -29.32 -0.30
C ASP A 219 21.94 -29.56 -0.90
N ARG A 220 20.88 -28.99 -0.31
CA ARG A 220 19.50 -29.03 -0.82
C ARG A 220 19.09 -27.70 -1.46
N ALA A 221 20.05 -26.82 -1.76
CA ALA A 221 19.86 -25.50 -2.33
C ALA A 221 18.98 -24.55 -1.47
N ARG A 222 18.99 -24.73 -0.15
CA ARG A 222 18.29 -23.83 0.79
C ARG A 222 19.24 -22.75 1.29
N LEU A 223 18.82 -21.48 1.29
CA LEU A 223 19.64 -20.35 1.75
C LEU A 223 19.86 -20.42 3.27
N VAL A 224 21.11 -20.61 3.71
CA VAL A 224 21.49 -20.73 5.13
C VAL A 224 22.25 -19.51 5.67
N GLN A 225 22.91 -18.75 4.79
CA GLN A 225 23.58 -17.50 5.16
C GLN A 225 23.45 -16.47 4.03
N ARG A 226 23.23 -15.21 4.40
CA ARG A 226 23.32 -14.05 3.51
C ARG A 226 24.25 -13.03 4.14
N ILE A 227 25.15 -12.45 3.35
CA ILE A 227 26.01 -11.34 3.73
C ILE A 227 25.69 -10.16 2.82
N ASP A 228 25.25 -9.05 3.43
CA ASP A 228 24.92 -7.81 2.75
C ASP A 228 26.17 -6.98 2.42
N PRO A 229 26.07 -5.92 1.58
CA PRO A 229 27.23 -5.12 1.18
C PRO A 229 27.94 -4.37 2.30
N ASP A 230 27.25 -4.14 3.41
CA ASP A 230 27.78 -3.54 4.63
C ASP A 230 28.40 -4.57 5.60
N GLY A 231 28.36 -5.86 5.23
CA GLY A 231 28.85 -6.97 6.04
C GLY A 231 27.83 -7.53 7.03
N ALA A 232 26.56 -7.11 6.97
CA ALA A 232 25.52 -7.66 7.82
C ALA A 232 25.25 -9.15 7.47
N GLU A 233 25.34 -10.03 8.47
CA GLU A 233 25.20 -11.48 8.29
C GLU A 233 23.86 -11.98 8.81
N HIS A 234 23.08 -12.62 7.95
CA HIS A 234 21.80 -13.23 8.29
C HIS A 234 21.93 -14.75 8.22
N PHE A 235 21.41 -15.46 9.21
CA PHE A 235 21.47 -16.93 9.24
C PHE A 235 20.09 -17.57 9.30
N LYS A 236 19.97 -18.72 8.64
CA LYS A 236 18.75 -19.54 8.64
C LYS A 236 19.09 -21.01 8.87
N SER A 237 18.30 -21.66 9.71
CA SER A 237 18.38 -23.11 9.94
C SER A 237 17.07 -23.78 9.59
N TYR A 238 17.16 -24.98 9.02
CA TYR A 238 16.01 -25.74 8.55
C TYR A 238 16.03 -27.15 9.13
N ASP A 239 14.86 -27.74 9.32
CA ASP A 239 14.74 -29.14 9.69
C ASP A 239 14.94 -30.10 8.49
N ASP A 240 14.87 -31.39 8.76
CA ASP A 240 15.00 -32.45 7.75
C ASP A 240 13.92 -32.40 6.66
N LYS A 241 12.79 -31.74 6.92
CA LYS A 241 11.67 -31.58 5.97
C LYS A 241 11.77 -30.28 5.15
N GLY A 242 12.77 -29.43 5.37
CA GLY A 242 12.91 -28.18 4.64
C GLY A 242 12.30 -26.95 5.31
N ARG A 243 11.75 -27.07 6.52
CA ARG A 243 11.03 -25.98 7.20
C ARG A 243 11.98 -25.12 8.01
N LEU A 244 11.80 -23.80 7.99
CA LEU A 244 12.63 -22.82 8.72
C LEU A 244 12.41 -22.96 10.22
N THR A 245 13.44 -23.29 10.99
CA THR A 245 13.34 -23.50 12.45
C THR A 245 13.92 -22.34 13.25
N VAL A 246 14.94 -21.67 12.70
CA VAL A 246 15.63 -20.55 13.34
C VAL A 246 16.03 -19.54 12.28
N GLU A 247 15.83 -18.26 12.60
CA GLU A 247 16.38 -17.12 11.89
C GLU A 247 17.16 -16.27 12.88
N GLN A 248 18.37 -15.86 12.50
CA GLN A 248 19.21 -14.98 13.29
C GLN A 248 19.57 -13.76 12.47
N ASP A 249 19.34 -12.58 13.06
CA ASP A 249 19.66 -11.31 12.43
C ASP A 249 21.15 -10.92 12.59
N PRO A 250 21.62 -9.90 11.86
CA PRO A 250 22.99 -9.38 11.95
C PRO A 250 23.47 -8.90 13.32
N LEU A 251 22.55 -8.56 14.25
CA LEU A 251 22.90 -8.20 15.62
C LEU A 251 22.81 -9.38 16.61
N GLY A 252 22.44 -10.56 16.10
CA GLY A 252 22.37 -11.81 16.83
C GLY A 252 21.00 -12.11 17.47
N ALA A 253 19.96 -11.32 17.21
CA ALA A 253 18.61 -11.64 17.67
C ALA A 253 18.09 -12.90 16.99
N VAL A 254 17.46 -13.79 17.76
CA VAL A 254 17.02 -15.10 17.28
C VAL A 254 15.50 -15.19 17.30
N THR A 255 14.92 -15.56 16.16
CA THR A 255 13.51 -15.96 16.05
C THR A 255 13.43 -17.46 15.80
N ALA A 256 12.69 -18.19 16.64
CA ALA A 256 12.53 -19.64 16.50
C ALA A 256 11.10 -20.03 16.16
N TYR A 257 10.96 -21.08 15.36
CA TYR A 257 9.72 -21.60 14.81
C TYR A 257 9.55 -23.06 15.18
N GLN A 258 8.36 -23.45 15.65
CA GLN A 258 8.02 -24.83 15.96
C GLN A 258 6.85 -25.29 15.11
N TYR A 259 6.95 -26.52 14.60
CA TYR A 259 5.93 -27.13 13.76
C TYR A 259 5.47 -28.47 14.32
N ASP A 260 4.24 -28.85 14.01
CA ASP A 260 3.75 -30.20 14.28
C ASP A 260 4.25 -31.24 13.24
N GLU A 261 3.85 -32.50 13.41
CA GLU A 261 4.20 -33.59 12.47
C GLU A 261 3.68 -33.36 11.05
N ALA A 262 2.55 -32.65 10.94
CA ALA A 262 1.86 -32.38 9.68
C ALA A 262 2.40 -31.16 8.93
N GLY A 263 3.40 -30.44 9.45
CA GLY A 263 3.97 -29.28 8.74
C GLY A 263 3.54 -27.92 9.25
N ARG A 264 2.59 -27.84 10.19
CA ARG A 264 1.90 -26.60 10.56
C ARG A 264 2.62 -25.89 11.70
N LEU A 265 2.74 -24.56 11.63
CA LEU A 265 3.41 -23.75 12.66
C LEU A 265 2.58 -23.73 13.95
N VAL A 266 3.10 -24.24 15.06
CA VAL A 266 2.38 -24.29 16.35
C VAL A 266 2.87 -23.25 17.35
N ALA A 267 4.10 -22.75 17.21
CA ALA A 267 4.62 -21.67 18.04
C ALA A 267 5.71 -20.85 17.33
N LEU A 268 5.73 -19.56 17.64
CA LEU A 268 6.72 -18.56 17.22
C LEU A 268 7.32 -17.92 18.47
N PHE A 269 8.65 -17.91 18.56
CA PHE A 269 9.41 -17.31 19.66
C PHE A 269 10.27 -16.16 19.13
N PRO A 270 9.80 -14.90 19.25
CA PRO A 270 10.52 -13.72 18.79
C PRO A 270 11.57 -13.27 19.83
N GLY A 271 12.55 -14.13 20.13
CA GLY A 271 13.59 -13.84 21.11
C GLY A 271 13.04 -13.63 22.53
N ASP A 272 13.28 -12.44 23.09
CA ASP A 272 12.86 -12.07 24.44
C ASP A 272 11.39 -11.64 24.54
N ASP A 273 10.69 -11.46 23.42
CA ASP A 273 9.28 -11.03 23.41
C ASP A 273 8.31 -12.20 23.70
N GLU A 274 7.04 -11.86 23.88
CA GLU A 274 5.97 -12.80 24.20
C GLU A 274 5.72 -13.74 23.01
N PRO A 275 5.82 -15.07 23.20
CA PRO A 275 5.62 -16.02 22.11
C PRO A 275 4.17 -16.04 21.65
N THR A 276 3.97 -16.44 20.40
CA THR A 276 2.65 -16.66 19.83
C THR A 276 2.46 -18.14 19.54
N SER A 277 1.38 -18.73 20.03
CA SER A 277 1.04 -20.14 19.78
C SER A 277 -0.23 -20.28 18.97
N TYR A 278 -0.30 -21.34 18.16
CA TYR A 278 -1.38 -21.61 17.22
C TYR A 278 -1.94 -23.02 17.43
N GLU A 279 -3.26 -23.12 17.58
CA GLU A 279 -3.96 -24.40 17.55
C GLU A 279 -4.67 -24.55 16.20
N HIS A 280 -4.51 -25.72 15.58
CA HIS A 280 -5.05 -26.01 14.25
C HIS A 280 -6.18 -27.04 14.30
N ASP A 281 -7.17 -26.87 13.45
CA ASP A 281 -8.28 -27.78 13.23
C ASP A 281 -8.53 -27.90 11.72
N ASN A 282 -8.61 -29.12 11.18
CA ASN A 282 -8.72 -29.38 9.74
C ASN A 282 -7.71 -28.61 8.85
N GLY A 283 -6.49 -28.40 9.34
CA GLY A 283 -5.44 -27.67 8.61
C GLY A 283 -5.49 -26.15 8.74
N PHE A 284 -6.53 -25.60 9.37
CA PHE A 284 -6.68 -24.16 9.59
C PHE A 284 -6.40 -23.76 11.05
N VAL A 285 -5.90 -22.54 11.25
CA VAL A 285 -5.79 -21.96 12.61
C VAL A 285 -7.20 -21.75 13.18
N ARG A 286 -7.43 -22.33 14.36
CA ARG A 286 -8.66 -22.20 15.16
C ARG A 286 -8.46 -21.34 16.40
N VAL A 287 -7.28 -21.36 17.01
CA VAL A 287 -6.96 -20.53 18.17
C VAL A 287 -5.59 -19.88 17.98
N VAL A 288 -5.49 -18.58 18.27
CA VAL A 288 -4.22 -17.86 18.39
C VAL A 288 -4.11 -17.38 19.82
N ARG A 289 -2.95 -17.60 20.45
CA ARG A 289 -2.67 -17.10 21.80
C ARG A 289 -1.41 -16.28 21.81
N ARG A 290 -1.45 -15.14 22.50
CA ARG A 290 -0.29 -14.29 22.77
C ARG A 290 -0.45 -13.71 24.18
N GLY A 291 0.38 -14.16 25.12
CA GLY A 291 0.16 -13.87 26.54
C GLY A 291 -1.22 -14.32 27.01
N LEU A 292 -2.01 -13.39 27.58
CA LEU A 292 -3.38 -13.64 28.03
C LEU A 292 -4.43 -13.54 26.92
N ALA A 293 -4.07 -12.99 25.77
CA ALA A 293 -4.96 -12.76 24.66
C ALA A 293 -5.26 -14.06 23.90
N VAL A 294 -6.53 -14.35 23.65
CA VAL A 294 -6.97 -15.55 22.92
C VAL A 294 -7.97 -15.18 21.85
N TRP A 295 -7.60 -15.36 20.59
CA TRP A 295 -8.52 -15.23 19.45
C TRP A 295 -8.99 -16.61 19.03
N LYS A 296 -10.29 -16.75 18.76
CA LYS A 296 -10.87 -18.01 18.27
C LYS A 296 -11.54 -17.79 16.92
N TYR A 297 -11.43 -18.78 16.05
CA TYR A 297 -11.98 -18.80 14.71
C TYR A 297 -12.77 -20.08 14.50
N GLU A 298 -14.02 -19.96 14.08
CA GLU A 298 -14.83 -21.08 13.59
C GLU A 298 -14.99 -20.95 12.08
N ARG A 299 -14.96 -22.07 11.38
CA ARG A 299 -14.94 -22.11 9.91
C ARG A 299 -16.04 -23.03 9.37
N ASN A 300 -16.47 -22.77 8.14
CA ASN A 300 -17.30 -23.71 7.38
C ASN A 300 -16.44 -24.86 6.79
N ASP A 301 -17.09 -25.81 6.10
CA ASP A 301 -16.42 -26.98 5.51
C ASP A 301 -15.41 -26.63 4.41
N GLN A 302 -15.60 -25.46 3.78
CA GLN A 302 -14.73 -24.91 2.74
C GLN A 302 -13.51 -24.20 3.31
N GLY A 303 -13.48 -24.00 4.64
CA GLY A 303 -12.37 -23.38 5.34
C GLY A 303 -12.50 -21.87 5.54
N ASP A 304 -13.62 -21.23 5.24
CA ASP A 304 -13.83 -19.80 5.48
C ASP A 304 -14.27 -19.51 6.92
N VAL A 305 -13.81 -18.40 7.50
CA VAL A 305 -14.19 -17.99 8.87
C VAL A 305 -15.66 -17.59 8.88
N ILE A 306 -16.50 -18.32 9.61
CA ILE A 306 -17.90 -17.97 9.85
C ILE A 306 -18.12 -17.23 11.16
N ARG A 307 -17.16 -17.33 12.09
CA ARG A 307 -17.19 -16.63 13.37
C ARG A 307 -15.78 -16.35 13.88
N LYS A 308 -15.56 -15.11 14.33
CA LYS A 308 -14.36 -14.67 15.05
C LYS A 308 -14.76 -14.24 16.45
N THR A 309 -14.06 -14.74 17.46
CA THR A 309 -14.17 -14.29 18.85
C THR A 309 -12.87 -13.59 19.26
N ASP A 310 -12.96 -12.35 19.74
CA ASP A 310 -11.82 -11.61 20.27
C ASP A 310 -11.47 -12.04 21.73
N PRO A 311 -10.36 -11.54 22.31
CA PRO A 311 -9.97 -11.87 23.68
C PRO A 311 -10.96 -11.42 24.78
N ASP A 312 -11.82 -10.43 24.51
CA ASP A 312 -12.87 -10.00 25.44
C ASP A 312 -14.15 -10.87 25.32
N GLY A 313 -14.22 -11.76 24.33
CA GLY A 313 -15.37 -12.60 24.05
C GLY A 313 -16.39 -11.97 23.08
N ASN A 314 -16.06 -10.83 22.45
CA ASN A 314 -16.92 -10.23 21.45
C ASN A 314 -16.87 -11.04 20.14
N VAL A 315 -18.04 -11.19 19.52
CA VAL A 315 -18.22 -12.07 18.36
C VAL A 315 -18.50 -11.25 17.10
N THR A 316 -17.77 -11.55 16.03
CA THR A 316 -18.09 -11.12 14.66
C THR A 316 -18.41 -12.34 13.81
N ASP A 317 -19.60 -12.35 13.21
CA ASP A 317 -20.07 -13.46 12.36
C ASP A 317 -19.98 -13.08 10.88
N TYR A 318 -19.77 -14.08 10.02
CA TYR A 318 -19.59 -13.93 8.58
C TYR A 318 -20.48 -14.92 7.83
N SER A 319 -21.03 -14.51 6.69
CA SER A 319 -21.79 -15.40 5.81
C SER A 319 -21.26 -15.37 4.39
N TYR A 320 -21.32 -16.50 3.71
CA TYR A 320 -20.86 -16.66 2.34
C TYR A 320 -22.00 -17.23 1.48
N ASN A 321 -22.03 -16.88 0.19
CA ASN A 321 -22.91 -17.56 -0.75
C ASN A 321 -22.31 -18.90 -1.20
N LYS A 322 -23.04 -19.63 -2.05
CA LYS A 322 -22.60 -20.93 -2.59
C LYS A 322 -21.33 -20.87 -3.45
N TYR A 323 -20.88 -19.68 -3.84
CA TYR A 323 -19.68 -19.45 -4.63
C TYR A 323 -18.50 -18.97 -3.75
N GLY A 324 -18.64 -18.96 -2.42
CA GLY A 324 -17.60 -18.53 -1.49
C GLY A 324 -17.44 -17.01 -1.35
N GLN A 325 -18.41 -16.23 -1.84
CA GLN A 325 -18.35 -14.78 -1.75
C GLN A 325 -19.00 -14.30 -0.46
N LEU A 326 -18.30 -13.42 0.27
CA LEU A 326 -18.80 -12.81 1.51
C LEU A 326 -20.09 -12.04 1.25
N THR A 327 -21.18 -12.39 1.93
CA THR A 327 -22.51 -11.74 1.77
C THR A 327 -22.89 -10.90 2.97
N GLY A 328 -22.28 -11.14 4.13
CA GLY A 328 -22.64 -10.47 5.38
C GLY A 328 -21.52 -10.53 6.41
N VAL A 329 -21.35 -9.43 7.15
CA VAL A 329 -20.57 -9.34 8.38
C VAL A 329 -21.46 -8.76 9.47
N TRP A 330 -21.60 -9.45 10.59
CA TRP A 330 -22.37 -9.00 11.74
C TRP A 330 -21.42 -8.65 12.88
N PHE A 331 -21.49 -7.42 13.33
CA PHE A 331 -20.63 -6.90 14.39
C PHE A 331 -21.26 -7.12 15.78
N PRO A 332 -20.47 -7.01 16.87
CA PRO A 332 -20.94 -7.17 18.24
C PRO A 332 -22.11 -6.23 18.63
N ASP A 333 -22.25 -5.07 17.99
CA ASP A 333 -23.38 -4.14 18.17
C ASP A 333 -24.65 -4.55 17.41
N ASN A 334 -24.63 -5.69 16.73
CA ASN A 334 -25.66 -6.20 15.80
C ASN A 334 -25.87 -5.33 14.55
N SER A 335 -24.95 -4.44 14.22
CA SER A 335 -24.90 -3.82 12.89
C SER A 335 -24.44 -4.85 11.85
N CYS A 336 -24.79 -4.62 10.59
CA CYS A 336 -24.52 -5.58 9.51
C CYS A 336 -23.97 -4.87 8.29
N HIS A 337 -22.84 -5.35 7.79
CA HIS A 337 -22.32 -5.02 6.48
C HIS A 337 -22.76 -6.10 5.49
N ARG A 338 -23.54 -5.77 4.48
CA ARG A 338 -24.05 -6.73 3.48
C ARG A 338 -23.50 -6.42 2.09
N LEU A 339 -23.13 -7.48 1.37
CA LEU A 339 -22.55 -7.40 0.03
C LEU A 339 -23.39 -8.23 -0.95
N VAL A 340 -23.72 -7.65 -2.10
CA VAL A 340 -24.52 -8.28 -3.15
C VAL A 340 -23.66 -8.47 -4.38
N TRP A 341 -23.60 -9.70 -4.90
CA TRP A 341 -22.77 -10.08 -6.02
C TRP A 341 -23.60 -10.48 -7.23
N ASN A 342 -23.06 -10.29 -8.43
CA ASN A 342 -23.59 -10.92 -9.63
C ASN A 342 -23.00 -12.33 -9.84
N GLU A 343 -23.56 -13.08 -10.79
CA GLU A 343 -23.09 -14.43 -11.15
C GLU A 343 -21.64 -14.46 -11.64
N ARG A 344 -21.10 -13.33 -12.12
CA ARG A 344 -19.71 -13.21 -12.59
C ARG A 344 -18.71 -12.92 -11.48
N GLY A 345 -19.12 -12.98 -10.23
CA GLY A 345 -18.23 -12.76 -9.11
C GLY A 345 -18.03 -11.28 -8.73
N GLN A 346 -18.82 -10.36 -9.27
CA GLN A 346 -18.59 -8.91 -9.16
C GLN A 346 -19.56 -8.26 -8.17
N LEU A 347 -19.06 -7.37 -7.31
CA LEU A 347 -19.85 -6.68 -6.28
C LEU A 347 -20.79 -5.67 -6.94
N LEU A 348 -22.09 -5.84 -6.83
CA LEU A 348 -23.08 -4.89 -7.37
C LEU A 348 -23.48 -3.83 -6.36
N GLU A 349 -23.63 -4.21 -5.10
CA GLU A 349 -24.12 -3.34 -4.03
C GLU A 349 -23.45 -3.65 -2.69
N GLU A 350 -23.12 -2.61 -1.94
CA GLU A 350 -22.59 -2.66 -0.58
C GLU A 350 -23.53 -1.89 0.35
N LEU A 351 -24.21 -2.59 1.26
CA LEU A 351 -25.01 -1.99 2.34
C LEU A 351 -24.15 -1.93 3.60
N LEU A 352 -23.73 -0.73 3.97
CA LEU A 352 -22.85 -0.48 5.10
C LEU A 352 -23.56 -0.68 6.45
N PRO A 353 -22.81 -0.92 7.54
CA PRO A 353 -23.36 -1.01 8.90
C PRO A 353 -24.20 0.18 9.34
N ASN A 354 -23.92 1.36 8.78
CA ASN A 354 -24.63 2.61 9.05
C ASN A 354 -25.86 2.85 8.15
N GLY A 355 -26.20 1.89 7.28
CA GLY A 355 -27.33 1.96 6.34
C GLY A 355 -27.04 2.64 5.00
N GLY A 356 -25.82 3.17 4.78
CA GLY A 356 -25.41 3.70 3.48
C GLY A 356 -25.30 2.61 2.41
N ILE A 357 -25.61 2.94 1.15
CA ILE A 357 -25.59 1.98 0.04
C ILE A 357 -24.66 2.48 -1.06
N LYS A 358 -23.65 1.68 -1.43
CA LYS A 358 -22.83 1.93 -2.64
C LYS A 358 -23.21 0.98 -3.75
N ARG A 359 -23.10 1.42 -5.00
CA ARG A 359 -23.36 0.58 -6.18
C ARG A 359 -22.22 0.62 -7.18
N TYR A 360 -22.01 -0.49 -7.88
CA TYR A 360 -20.92 -0.64 -8.83
C TYR A 360 -21.42 -1.24 -10.14
N ARG A 361 -20.79 -0.84 -11.25
CA ARG A 361 -21.06 -1.39 -12.58
C ARG A 361 -19.74 -1.73 -13.25
N TYR A 362 -19.76 -2.77 -14.07
CA TYR A 362 -18.58 -3.29 -14.74
C TYR A 362 -18.83 -3.48 -16.23
N ASP A 363 -17.76 -3.40 -17.03
CA ASP A 363 -17.76 -3.87 -18.40
C ASP A 363 -17.56 -5.39 -18.48
N ASP A 364 -17.51 -5.89 -19.72
CA ASP A 364 -17.41 -7.32 -19.97
C ASP A 364 -16.08 -7.93 -19.59
N LEU A 365 -14.98 -7.16 -19.66
CA LEU A 365 -13.66 -7.57 -19.15
C LEU A 365 -13.62 -7.58 -17.62
N GLY A 366 -14.65 -7.01 -16.99
CA GLY A 366 -14.85 -7.00 -15.56
C GLY A 366 -14.23 -5.79 -14.86
N ARG A 367 -13.91 -4.74 -15.62
CA ARG A 367 -13.38 -3.47 -15.09
C ARG A 367 -14.54 -2.60 -14.65
N GLN A 368 -14.39 -1.92 -13.52
CA GLN A 368 -15.43 -1.04 -13.00
C GLN A 368 -15.61 0.17 -13.91
N VAL A 369 -16.79 0.38 -14.48
CA VAL A 369 -17.10 1.52 -15.37
C VAL A 369 -17.92 2.60 -14.68
N ALA A 370 -18.56 2.28 -13.56
CA ALA A 370 -19.26 3.26 -12.74
C ALA A 370 -19.29 2.87 -11.26
N ARG A 371 -19.29 3.88 -10.40
CA ARG A 371 -19.51 3.76 -8.96
C ARG A 371 -20.44 4.86 -8.50
N GLU A 372 -21.48 4.47 -7.77
CA GLU A 372 -22.37 5.35 -7.04
C GLU A 372 -22.01 5.23 -5.56
N ASP A 373 -21.76 6.36 -4.88
CA ASP A 373 -21.53 6.37 -3.45
C ASP A 373 -22.82 6.37 -2.62
N GLU A 374 -22.69 6.44 -1.30
CA GLU A 374 -23.81 6.38 -0.34
C GLU A 374 -24.79 7.55 -0.48
N GLN A 375 -24.38 8.62 -1.15
CA GLN A 375 -25.13 9.86 -1.36
C GLN A 375 -25.75 9.91 -2.78
N GLY A 376 -25.45 8.93 -3.63
CA GLY A 376 -25.92 8.88 -5.02
C GLY A 376 -24.96 9.54 -6.01
N ALA A 377 -23.77 9.98 -5.59
CA ALA A 377 -22.81 10.64 -6.46
C ALA A 377 -22.16 9.61 -7.41
N LEU A 378 -22.31 9.84 -8.72
CA LEU A 378 -21.90 8.89 -9.76
C LEU A 378 -20.54 9.27 -10.37
N THR A 379 -19.54 8.42 -10.17
CA THR A 379 -18.25 8.51 -10.85
C THR A 379 -18.16 7.45 -11.95
N GLN A 380 -17.75 7.82 -13.16
CA GLN A 380 -17.58 6.91 -14.29
C GLN A 380 -16.12 6.77 -14.69
N TYR A 381 -15.74 5.59 -15.18
CA TYR A 381 -14.37 5.23 -15.51
C TYR A 381 -14.29 4.68 -16.94
N GLN A 382 -13.27 5.08 -17.68
CA GLN A 382 -12.98 4.55 -19.02
C GLN A 382 -11.57 3.98 -19.05
N TRP A 383 -11.43 2.82 -19.69
CA TRP A 383 -10.22 2.02 -19.69
C TRP A 383 -9.74 1.77 -21.13
N ASP A 384 -8.44 1.69 -21.35
CA ASP A 384 -7.90 1.15 -22.59
C ASP A 384 -7.94 -0.38 -22.63
N SER A 385 -7.57 -1.03 -23.73
CA SER A 385 -7.66 -2.48 -23.87
C SER A 385 -6.74 -3.27 -22.92
N VAL A 386 -5.68 -2.68 -22.36
CA VAL A 386 -4.82 -3.36 -21.37
C VAL A 386 -5.20 -3.05 -19.92
N GLY A 387 -6.30 -2.33 -19.70
CA GLY A 387 -6.85 -2.08 -18.36
C GLY A 387 -6.26 -0.86 -17.66
N ARG A 388 -5.68 0.09 -18.40
CA ARG A 388 -5.23 1.37 -17.85
C ARG A 388 -6.37 2.40 -17.89
N LEU A 389 -6.50 3.19 -16.84
CA LEU A 389 -7.56 4.19 -16.69
C LEU A 389 -7.25 5.41 -17.57
N ILE A 390 -7.97 5.62 -18.66
CA ILE A 390 -7.71 6.74 -19.57
C ILE A 390 -8.57 7.97 -19.26
N ARG A 391 -9.71 7.79 -18.58
CA ARG A 391 -10.60 8.90 -18.24
C ARG A 391 -11.47 8.61 -17.02
N VAL A 392 -11.66 9.62 -16.17
CA VAL A 392 -12.61 9.64 -15.06
C VAL A 392 -13.61 10.77 -15.29
N VAL A 393 -14.89 10.50 -15.11
CA VAL A 393 -15.95 11.52 -15.08
C VAL A 393 -16.50 11.60 -13.66
N LEU A 394 -16.37 12.76 -13.02
CA LEU A 394 -16.84 13.02 -11.66
C LEU A 394 -18.36 13.28 -11.63
N PRO A 395 -19.02 13.23 -10.46
CA PRO A 395 -20.47 13.44 -10.32
C PRO A 395 -21.00 14.75 -10.96
N GLY A 396 -20.17 15.79 -11.02
CA GLY A 396 -20.50 17.08 -11.67
C GLY A 396 -20.21 17.13 -13.18
N GLY A 397 -19.81 16.03 -13.82
CA GLY A 397 -19.48 15.97 -15.25
C GLY A 397 -18.06 16.41 -15.62
N ALA A 398 -17.32 17.01 -14.68
CA ALA A 398 -15.90 17.31 -14.83
C ALA A 398 -15.07 16.03 -15.07
N THR A 399 -13.99 16.14 -15.84
CA THR A 399 -13.22 14.96 -16.27
C THR A 399 -11.74 15.07 -16.02
N ARG A 400 -11.12 13.96 -15.62
CA ARG A 400 -9.66 13.78 -15.64
C ARG A 400 -9.27 12.80 -16.71
N GLU A 401 -8.17 13.03 -17.42
CA GLU A 401 -7.67 12.16 -18.49
C GLU A 401 -6.19 11.81 -18.30
N TYR A 402 -5.82 10.60 -18.71
CA TYR A 402 -4.48 10.05 -18.51
C TYR A 402 -3.91 9.48 -19.81
N SER A 403 -2.65 9.80 -20.09
CA SER A 403 -1.85 9.18 -21.15
C SER A 403 -0.75 8.31 -20.55
N TYR A 404 -0.34 7.25 -21.26
CA TYR A 404 0.61 6.27 -20.74
C TYR A 404 1.76 5.99 -21.72
N ASN A 405 2.92 5.63 -21.19
CA ASN A 405 3.99 4.98 -21.95
C ASN A 405 3.83 3.45 -21.94
N ALA A 406 4.71 2.75 -22.66
CA ALA A 406 4.70 1.30 -22.77
C ALA A 406 5.08 0.54 -21.48
N TYR A 407 5.52 1.24 -20.44
CA TYR A 407 5.67 0.69 -19.08
C TYR A 407 4.39 0.84 -18.24
N GLY A 408 3.31 1.34 -18.84
CA GLY A 408 2.07 1.64 -18.12
C GLY A 408 2.20 2.81 -17.14
N LYS A 409 3.21 3.69 -17.31
CA LYS A 409 3.41 4.88 -16.49
C LYS A 409 2.78 6.11 -17.14
N ILE A 410 2.21 6.99 -16.33
CA ILE A 410 1.49 8.20 -16.81
C ILE A 410 2.49 9.16 -17.47
N THR A 411 2.23 9.61 -18.69
CA THR A 411 3.05 10.62 -19.40
C THR A 411 2.38 11.99 -19.43
N ALA A 412 1.06 12.04 -19.28
CA ALA A 412 0.30 13.28 -19.13
C ALA A 412 -0.95 13.02 -18.28
N GLU A 413 -1.27 13.98 -17.41
CA GLU A 413 -2.52 14.08 -16.67
C GLU A 413 -3.19 15.40 -17.04
N HIS A 414 -4.45 15.32 -17.45
CA HIS A 414 -5.33 16.47 -17.64
C HIS A 414 -6.27 16.56 -16.43
N ASP A 415 -6.22 17.68 -15.71
CA ASP A 415 -7.13 17.94 -14.61
C ASP A 415 -8.53 18.36 -15.10
N GLU A 416 -9.45 18.59 -14.18
CA GLU A 416 -10.83 18.98 -14.45
C GLU A 416 -10.95 20.33 -15.18
N LEU A 417 -9.96 21.22 -15.02
CA LEU A 417 -9.86 22.52 -15.70
C LEU A 417 -9.18 22.43 -17.07
N GLY A 418 -8.66 21.25 -17.43
CA GLY A 418 -7.91 21.01 -18.67
C GLY A 418 -6.42 21.38 -18.58
N HIS A 419 -5.91 21.70 -17.39
CA HIS A 419 -4.48 21.89 -17.18
C HIS A 419 -3.73 20.57 -17.35
N VAL A 420 -2.52 20.65 -17.90
CA VAL A 420 -1.74 19.46 -18.26
C VAL A 420 -0.46 19.39 -17.43
N THR A 421 -0.34 18.36 -16.60
CA THR A 421 0.94 17.96 -16.01
C THR A 421 1.55 16.86 -16.86
N ARG A 422 2.83 17.00 -17.25
CA ARG A 422 3.54 16.00 -18.08
C ARG A 422 4.67 15.35 -17.28
N TYR A 423 4.92 14.09 -17.59
CA TYR A 423 5.98 13.29 -16.98
C TYR A 423 6.87 12.72 -18.07
N GLU A 424 8.15 13.08 -18.00
CA GLU A 424 9.21 12.49 -18.80
C GLU A 424 9.92 11.43 -17.96
N TYR A 425 10.40 10.39 -18.61
CA TYR A 425 11.05 9.26 -17.96
C TYR A 425 12.51 9.17 -18.39
N ALA A 426 13.36 8.65 -17.51
CA ALA A 426 14.75 8.33 -17.84
C ALA A 426 14.78 7.29 -18.98
N ASP A 427 15.76 7.42 -19.88
CA ASP A 427 15.79 6.66 -21.12
C ASP A 427 15.76 5.15 -20.86
N GLY A 428 14.85 4.44 -21.54
CA GLY A 428 14.58 3.03 -21.35
C GLY A 428 14.05 2.64 -19.96
N LEU A 429 13.82 3.57 -19.03
CA LEU A 429 13.44 3.28 -17.64
C LEU A 429 12.02 3.76 -17.32
N HIS A 430 11.45 3.22 -16.25
CA HIS A 430 10.15 3.63 -15.72
C HIS A 430 10.27 4.73 -14.63
N LEU A 431 11.46 5.31 -14.47
CA LEU A 431 11.79 6.33 -13.48
C LEU A 431 11.55 7.72 -14.07
N ILE A 432 10.85 8.60 -13.35
CA ILE A 432 10.53 9.95 -13.83
C ILE A 432 11.81 10.76 -13.88
N SER A 433 12.23 11.27 -15.05
CA SER A 433 13.37 12.19 -15.17
C SER A 433 12.96 13.65 -15.02
N ARG A 434 11.70 13.98 -15.35
CA ARG A 434 11.17 15.34 -15.25
C ARG A 434 9.66 15.35 -15.06
N ARG A 435 9.18 16.19 -14.16
CA ARG A 435 7.77 16.57 -14.04
C ARG A 435 7.61 18.01 -14.51
N ILE A 436 6.74 18.24 -15.48
CA ILE A 436 6.41 19.56 -16.01
C ILE A 436 5.01 19.90 -15.52
N ASN A 437 4.92 20.92 -14.69
CA ASN A 437 3.67 21.40 -14.12
C ASN A 437 2.84 22.18 -15.16
N ALA A 438 1.58 22.46 -14.84
CA ALA A 438 0.63 23.14 -15.72
C ALA A 438 1.07 24.55 -16.16
N ASP A 439 1.83 25.25 -15.31
CA ASP A 439 2.38 26.58 -15.58
C ASP A 439 3.71 26.56 -16.36
N GLY A 440 4.23 25.36 -16.69
CA GLY A 440 5.50 25.14 -17.37
C GLY A 440 6.73 25.08 -16.46
N SER A 441 6.58 25.37 -15.16
CA SER A 441 7.61 25.07 -14.17
C SER A 441 7.87 23.56 -14.12
N HIS A 442 9.06 23.14 -13.68
CA HIS A 442 9.42 21.73 -13.73
C HIS A 442 10.44 21.32 -12.68
N VAL A 443 10.30 20.08 -12.22
CA VAL A 443 11.26 19.40 -11.35
C VAL A 443 11.99 18.33 -12.14
N LYS A 444 13.31 18.20 -11.96
CA LYS A 444 14.10 17.12 -12.56
C LYS A 444 14.60 16.16 -11.50
N TYR A 445 14.75 14.90 -11.88
CA TYR A 445 15.22 13.82 -11.02
C TYR A 445 16.38 13.09 -11.70
N ARG A 446 17.35 12.64 -10.90
CA ARG A 446 18.50 11.86 -11.38
C ARG A 446 18.66 10.57 -10.59
N TYR A 447 19.08 9.51 -11.28
CA TYR A 447 19.23 8.15 -10.75
C TYR A 447 20.61 7.59 -11.13
N ASP A 448 21.65 8.23 -10.61
CA ASP A 448 23.03 7.89 -10.99
C ASP A 448 23.60 6.73 -10.13
N ASN A 449 22.85 6.26 -9.13
CA ASN A 449 23.23 5.16 -8.25
C ASN A 449 23.04 3.79 -8.94
N ALA A 450 23.93 2.83 -8.67
CA ALA A 450 23.90 1.47 -9.22
C ALA A 450 22.62 0.67 -8.91
N ARG A 451 21.90 1.04 -7.84
CA ARG A 451 20.60 0.47 -7.48
C ARG A 451 19.43 1.29 -8.04
N LEU A 452 19.69 2.23 -8.96
CA LEU A 452 18.72 3.18 -9.52
C LEU A 452 18.00 4.04 -8.46
N LEU A 453 18.67 4.31 -7.34
CA LEU A 453 18.17 5.20 -6.30
C LEU A 453 18.27 6.67 -6.73
N LEU A 454 17.34 7.50 -6.26
CA LEU A 454 17.29 8.93 -6.53
C LEU A 454 18.53 9.61 -5.93
N THR A 455 19.40 10.21 -6.74
CA THR A 455 20.62 10.88 -6.28
C THR A 455 20.49 12.39 -6.23
N SER A 456 19.58 12.96 -7.02
CA SER A 456 19.39 14.41 -7.06
C SER A 456 18.00 14.83 -7.51
N ILE A 457 17.50 15.91 -6.91
CA ILE A 457 16.32 16.67 -7.35
C ILE A 457 16.76 18.08 -7.70
N GLU A 458 16.43 18.56 -8.89
CA GLU A 458 16.52 19.98 -9.26
C GLU A 458 15.10 20.56 -9.22
N ASN A 459 14.87 21.56 -8.36
CA ASN A 459 13.56 22.20 -8.23
C ASN A 459 13.30 23.19 -9.40
N GLU A 460 12.13 23.81 -9.37
CA GLU A 460 11.62 24.70 -10.41
C GLU A 460 12.46 25.97 -10.63
N VAL A 461 13.32 26.32 -9.68
CA VAL A 461 14.23 27.48 -9.75
C VAL A 461 15.70 27.09 -9.96
N GLY A 462 16.00 25.80 -10.14
CA GLY A 462 17.34 25.28 -10.43
C GLY A 462 18.20 24.95 -9.22
N GLU A 463 17.64 24.99 -8.01
CA GLU A 463 18.33 24.56 -6.78
C GLU A 463 18.34 23.04 -6.70
N THR A 464 19.36 22.48 -6.03
CA THR A 464 19.61 21.04 -6.03
C THR A 464 19.55 20.44 -4.63
N TYR A 465 18.70 19.44 -4.45
CA TYR A 465 18.75 18.51 -3.33
C TYR A 465 19.59 17.28 -3.75
N ARG A 466 20.46 16.77 -2.87
CA ARG A 466 21.34 15.62 -3.17
C ARG A 466 21.23 14.53 -2.12
N LEU A 467 21.34 13.28 -2.58
CA LEU A 467 21.26 12.06 -1.77
C LEU A 467 22.45 11.16 -2.09
N ASP A 468 23.23 10.85 -1.07
CA ASP A 468 24.32 9.88 -1.11
C ASP A 468 23.92 8.63 -0.32
N TYR A 469 24.39 7.47 -0.75
CA TYR A 469 23.98 6.17 -0.20
C TYR A 469 25.17 5.34 0.24
N HIS A 470 24.98 4.56 1.29
CA HIS A 470 25.83 3.42 1.63
C HIS A 470 25.67 2.31 0.58
N ALA A 471 26.62 1.37 0.53
CA ALA A 471 26.59 0.26 -0.44
C ALA A 471 25.35 -0.66 -0.29
N ASN A 472 24.77 -0.74 0.91
CA ASN A 472 23.53 -1.46 1.19
C ASN A 472 22.26 -0.71 0.70
N GLY A 473 22.41 0.54 0.21
CA GLY A 473 21.32 1.37 -0.30
C GLY A 473 20.64 2.27 0.75
N LEU A 474 21.11 2.30 2.00
CA LEU A 474 20.63 3.24 3.01
C LEU A 474 21.21 4.64 2.75
N ILE A 475 20.43 5.70 3.02
CA ILE A 475 20.89 7.09 2.83
C ILE A 475 22.05 7.34 3.78
N GLN A 476 23.24 7.60 3.24
CA GLN A 476 24.42 8.00 4.00
C GLN A 476 24.35 9.47 4.37
N GLN A 477 23.91 10.30 3.43
CA GLN A 477 23.89 11.74 3.60
C GLN A 477 22.87 12.37 2.65
N GLU A 478 22.29 13.48 3.09
CA GLU A 478 21.50 14.38 2.27
C GLU A 478 22.04 15.81 2.36
N ILE A 479 21.84 16.57 1.28
CA ILE A 479 22.09 18.01 1.21
C ILE A 479 20.79 18.66 0.73
N GLY A 480 20.18 19.49 1.58
CA GLY A 480 18.95 20.22 1.31
C GLY A 480 19.09 21.26 0.20
N PHE A 481 17.97 21.81 -0.27
CA PHE A 481 17.97 22.96 -1.20
C PHE A 481 18.63 24.20 -0.60
N ASP A 482 18.55 24.32 0.73
CA ASP A 482 19.26 25.31 1.55
C ASP A 482 20.76 25.07 1.66
N GLY A 483 21.27 23.90 1.25
CA GLY A 483 22.66 23.50 1.43
C GLY A 483 22.94 22.82 2.77
N GLN A 484 21.95 22.70 3.66
CA GLN A 484 22.12 22.03 4.95
C GLN A 484 22.41 20.56 4.74
N ARG A 485 23.43 20.05 5.43
CA ARG A 485 23.87 18.66 5.29
C ARG A 485 23.48 17.84 6.51
N THR A 486 22.83 16.71 6.29
CA THR A 486 22.50 15.72 7.32
C THR A 486 23.08 14.38 6.96
N ALA A 487 23.81 13.74 7.88
CA ALA A 487 24.44 12.43 7.69
C ALA A 487 23.84 11.39 8.63
N TYR A 488 23.84 10.13 8.19
CA TYR A 488 23.21 9.01 8.88
C TYR A 488 24.14 7.80 8.97
N VAL A 489 24.19 7.20 10.16
CA VAL A 489 24.86 5.93 10.43
C VAL A 489 23.84 4.94 10.94
N TYR A 490 23.91 3.72 10.42
CA TYR A 490 23.00 2.63 10.76
C TYR A 490 23.76 1.50 11.45
N ASP A 491 23.04 0.70 12.23
CA ASP A 491 23.52 -0.60 12.66
C ASP A 491 23.40 -1.64 11.52
N LEU A 492 23.89 -2.87 11.75
CA LEU A 492 23.86 -3.95 10.76
C LEU A 492 22.45 -4.49 10.48
N ASN A 493 21.45 -4.14 11.30
CA ASN A 493 20.04 -4.42 11.01
C ASN A 493 19.40 -3.29 10.16
N GLY A 494 20.19 -2.28 9.76
CA GLY A 494 19.71 -1.13 9.01
C GLY A 494 18.93 -0.11 9.83
N ASN A 495 18.97 -0.19 11.16
CA ASN A 495 18.32 0.82 12.00
C ASN A 495 19.22 2.03 12.21
N LEU A 496 18.64 3.23 12.19
CA LEU A 496 19.37 4.46 12.46
C LEU A 496 19.99 4.43 13.87
N ALA A 497 21.32 4.56 13.93
CA ALA A 497 22.12 4.58 15.14
C ALA A 497 22.65 6.00 15.47
N GLU A 498 22.91 6.82 14.45
CA GLU A 498 23.36 8.20 14.60
C GLU A 498 22.80 9.08 13.48
N LYS A 499 22.28 10.27 13.84
CA LYS A 499 21.96 11.37 12.93
C LYS A 499 22.87 12.54 13.26
N THR A 500 23.54 13.09 12.26
CA THR A 500 24.43 14.25 12.42
C THR A 500 24.01 15.37 11.49
N GLU A 501 23.58 16.49 12.04
CA GLU A 501 23.22 17.70 11.32
C GLU A 501 24.41 18.65 11.34
N HIS A 502 24.82 19.14 10.17
CA HIS A 502 25.99 20.00 10.02
C HIS A 502 25.55 21.44 9.81
N GLY A 503 26.07 22.33 10.66
CA GLY A 503 25.85 23.77 10.53
C GLY A 503 26.78 24.40 9.49
N ASP A 504 26.32 25.47 8.86
CA ASP A 504 27.11 26.27 7.89
C ASP A 504 28.38 26.89 8.52
N ASP A 505 28.44 26.99 9.85
CA ASP A 505 29.60 27.44 10.63
C ASP A 505 30.57 26.31 11.03
N GLY A 506 30.29 25.08 10.60
CA GLY A 506 31.07 23.88 10.93
C GLY A 506 30.67 23.20 12.24
N SER A 507 29.70 23.73 12.98
CA SER A 507 29.13 23.07 14.16
C SER A 507 28.33 21.80 13.78
N GLN A 508 28.09 20.93 14.75
CA GLN A 508 27.39 19.67 14.55
C GLN A 508 26.39 19.39 15.66
N LEU A 509 25.19 18.96 15.30
CA LEU A 509 24.21 18.41 16.22
C LEU A 509 24.13 16.90 15.99
N VAL A 510 24.59 16.13 16.98
CA VAL A 510 24.63 14.66 16.89
C VAL A 510 23.58 14.05 17.80
N THR A 511 22.64 13.31 17.22
CA THR A 511 21.65 12.52 17.95
C THR A 511 21.96 11.04 17.81
N ARG A 512 22.03 10.31 18.93
CA ARG A 512 22.33 8.87 18.96
C ARG A 512 21.13 8.05 19.40
N TYR A 513 20.98 6.86 18.83
CA TYR A 513 19.88 5.95 19.08
C TYR A 513 20.42 4.59 19.51
N LYS A 514 19.83 3.99 20.55
CA LYS A 514 20.08 2.61 20.95
C LYS A 514 18.79 1.83 20.91
N ARG A 515 18.87 0.59 20.44
CA ARG A 515 17.73 -0.31 20.27
C ARG A 515 17.95 -1.61 21.00
N ASP A 516 16.85 -2.29 21.33
CA ASP A 516 16.90 -3.68 21.79
C ASP A 516 17.01 -4.65 20.60
N HIS A 517 17.07 -5.96 20.89
CA HIS A 517 17.14 -7.02 19.89
C HIS A 517 15.90 -7.12 18.99
N ALA A 518 14.78 -6.51 19.38
CA ALA A 518 13.57 -6.42 18.56
C ALA A 518 13.54 -5.15 17.68
N GLY A 519 14.62 -4.36 17.69
CA GLY A 519 14.74 -3.10 16.92
C GLY A 519 14.01 -1.91 17.54
N ARG A 520 13.44 -2.05 18.75
CA ARG A 520 12.69 -0.97 19.43
C ARG A 520 13.65 0.04 20.03
N LEU A 521 13.39 1.33 19.87
CA LEU A 521 14.22 2.39 20.45
C LEU A 521 14.12 2.33 21.97
N VAL A 522 15.24 2.09 22.67
CA VAL A 522 15.31 2.05 24.15
C VAL A 522 15.97 3.29 24.74
N ARG A 523 16.81 3.98 23.96
CA ARG A 523 17.47 5.22 24.38
C ARG A 523 17.76 6.14 23.21
N LYS A 524 17.45 7.42 23.37
CA LYS A 524 17.86 8.52 22.48
C LYS A 524 18.73 9.49 23.25
N THR A 525 19.89 9.83 22.72
CA THR A 525 20.79 10.87 23.29
C THR A 525 20.80 12.07 22.36
N LEU A 526 20.38 13.22 22.87
CA LEU A 526 20.28 14.49 22.15
C LEU A 526 21.64 15.19 22.03
N PRO A 527 21.79 16.17 21.13
CA PRO A 527 23.06 16.88 20.92
C PRO A 527 23.58 17.62 22.15
N ASP A 528 22.70 18.05 23.05
CA ASP A 528 23.04 18.70 24.32
C ASP A 528 23.41 17.71 25.44
N GLY A 529 23.37 16.40 25.16
CA GLY A 529 23.65 15.33 26.11
C GLY A 529 22.43 14.82 26.90
N ASN A 530 21.25 15.43 26.72
CA ASN A 530 20.02 14.95 27.35
C ASN A 530 19.65 13.56 26.82
N ILE A 531 19.06 12.75 27.69
CA ILE A 531 18.70 11.36 27.40
C ILE A 531 17.18 11.21 27.47
N VAL A 532 16.61 10.52 26.49
CA VAL A 532 15.24 10.03 26.51
C VAL A 532 15.26 8.52 26.51
N ASP A 533 14.76 7.91 27.58
CA ASP A 533 14.67 6.46 27.75
C ASP A 533 13.26 5.95 27.45
N TYR A 534 13.20 4.75 26.85
CA TYR A 534 11.95 4.12 26.43
C TYR A 534 11.90 2.70 27.00
N ALA A 535 10.75 2.30 27.53
CA ALA A 535 10.52 0.94 28.02
C ALA A 535 9.32 0.31 27.31
N TYR A 536 9.38 -1.00 27.10
CA TYR A 536 8.32 -1.78 26.46
C TYR A 536 7.96 -2.99 27.31
N ASP A 537 6.73 -3.46 27.19
CA ASP A 537 6.36 -4.77 27.71
C ASP A 537 6.83 -5.89 26.75
N ARG A 538 6.68 -7.15 27.16
CA ARG A 538 7.03 -8.31 26.33
C ARG A 538 6.16 -8.44 25.07
N GLN A 539 5.01 -7.75 25.00
CA GLN A 539 4.15 -7.74 23.81
C GLN A 539 4.58 -6.65 22.82
N GLY A 540 5.56 -5.81 23.18
CA GLY A 540 6.08 -4.71 22.37
C GLY A 540 5.30 -3.40 22.54
N ASN A 541 4.40 -3.30 23.51
CA ASN A 541 3.69 -2.07 23.80
C ASN A 541 4.61 -1.10 24.55
N LEU A 542 4.61 0.18 24.16
CA LEU A 542 5.39 1.23 24.82
C LEU A 542 4.84 1.49 26.22
N LEU A 543 5.62 1.17 27.26
CA LEU A 543 5.24 1.37 28.67
C LEU A 543 5.60 2.75 29.18
N SER A 544 6.74 3.31 28.76
CA SER A 544 7.15 4.64 29.21
C SER A 544 8.07 5.37 28.25
N VAL A 545 8.03 6.70 28.31
CA VAL A 545 9.00 7.62 27.71
C VAL A 545 9.46 8.58 28.80
N ASP A 546 10.74 8.56 29.16
CA ASP A 546 11.30 9.39 30.22
C ASP A 546 12.40 10.30 29.64
N ASP A 547 12.13 11.60 29.60
CA ASP A 547 13.07 12.64 29.16
C ASP A 547 13.79 13.34 30.33
N GLY A 548 13.62 12.84 31.56
CA GLY A 548 14.16 13.45 32.77
C GLY A 548 13.36 14.65 33.30
N HIS A 549 12.22 14.99 32.67
CA HIS A 549 11.33 16.05 33.13
C HIS A 549 9.95 15.51 33.49
N TRP A 550 9.21 14.97 32.52
CA TRP A 550 7.89 14.41 32.74
C TRP A 550 7.76 13.08 32.03
N ALA A 551 8.03 12.00 32.76
CA ALA A 551 7.84 10.66 32.26
C ALA A 551 6.37 10.45 31.84
N LEU A 552 6.20 10.00 30.61
CA LEU A 552 4.94 9.46 30.10
C LEU A 552 4.91 7.98 30.43
N ALA A 553 3.77 7.47 30.90
CA ALA A 553 3.57 6.04 31.09
C ALA A 553 2.21 5.59 30.54
N TYR A 554 2.16 4.35 30.06
CA TYR A 554 0.99 3.80 29.36
C TYR A 554 0.60 2.42 29.92
N GLU A 555 -0.70 2.19 30.05
CA GLU A 555 -1.28 0.90 30.43
C GLU A 555 -2.10 0.34 29.26
N TYR A 556 -2.09 -0.98 29.05
CA TYR A 556 -2.81 -1.64 27.95
C TYR A 556 -3.70 -2.79 28.46
N ASP A 557 -4.79 -3.06 27.75
CA ASP A 557 -5.57 -4.28 27.96
C ASP A 557 -4.95 -5.50 27.23
N PRO A 558 -5.46 -6.73 27.44
CA PRO A 558 -4.97 -7.92 26.74
C PRO A 558 -5.11 -7.88 25.21
N GLN A 559 -5.86 -6.94 24.64
CA GLN A 559 -5.94 -6.74 23.19
C GLN A 559 -4.94 -5.70 22.68
N ASN A 560 -4.03 -5.23 23.52
CA ASN A 560 -3.07 -4.14 23.27
C ASN A 560 -3.75 -2.79 22.99
N ARG A 561 -4.95 -2.53 23.54
CA ARG A 561 -5.59 -1.20 23.48
C ARG A 561 -5.19 -0.38 24.70
N LEU A 562 -4.95 0.92 24.49
CA LEU A 562 -4.55 1.86 25.56
C LEU A 562 -5.67 2.01 26.59
N THR A 563 -5.39 1.77 27.86
CA THR A 563 -6.36 1.89 28.97
C THR A 563 -6.05 3.05 29.91
N ALA A 564 -4.79 3.47 29.98
CA ALA A 564 -4.41 4.68 30.69
C ALA A 564 -3.16 5.34 30.08
N GLU A 565 -3.13 6.66 30.18
CA GLU A 565 -1.97 7.51 29.88
C GLU A 565 -1.68 8.37 31.11
N HIS A 566 -0.44 8.40 31.55
CA HIS A 566 0.04 9.16 32.69
C HIS A 566 1.02 10.24 32.21
N GLN A 567 0.77 11.49 32.58
CA GLN A 567 1.67 12.62 32.33
C GLN A 567 1.80 13.46 33.60
N GLY A 568 2.93 13.31 34.29
CA GLY A 568 3.15 13.96 35.58
C GLY A 568 2.07 13.56 36.61
N TRP A 569 1.26 14.53 37.05
CA TRP A 569 0.15 14.28 37.99
C TRP A 569 -1.17 13.91 37.29
N GLY A 570 -1.25 14.06 35.98
CA GLY A 570 -2.46 13.81 35.20
C GLY A 570 -2.57 12.34 34.77
N THR A 571 -3.78 11.78 34.82
CA THR A 571 -4.06 10.46 34.25
C THR A 571 -5.33 10.52 33.41
N LEU A 572 -5.23 10.09 32.16
CA LEU A 572 -6.36 9.78 31.30
C LEU A 572 -6.65 8.29 31.39
N ARG A 573 -7.92 7.89 31.47
CA ARG A 573 -8.31 6.47 31.42
C ARG A 573 -9.35 6.24 30.34
N TYR A 574 -9.12 5.22 29.53
CA TYR A 574 -9.91 4.89 28.36
C TYR A 574 -10.67 3.58 28.60
N GLY A 575 -11.86 3.48 28.01
CA GLY A 575 -12.63 2.24 27.97
C GLY A 575 -13.33 2.11 26.63
N TYR A 576 -13.38 0.90 26.11
CA TYR A 576 -13.89 0.60 24.77
C TYR A 576 -15.24 -0.13 24.82
N ASP A 577 -16.01 -0.05 23.75
CA ASP A 577 -17.19 -0.89 23.55
C ASP A 577 -16.84 -2.25 22.92
N ALA A 578 -17.86 -3.08 22.72
CA ALA A 578 -17.71 -4.42 22.14
C ALA A 578 -17.21 -4.41 20.67
N CYS A 579 -17.36 -3.28 19.97
CA CYS A 579 -16.84 -3.09 18.61
C CYS A 579 -15.44 -2.45 18.62
N GLY A 580 -14.85 -2.21 19.79
CA GLY A 580 -13.53 -1.61 19.96
C GLY A 580 -13.52 -0.08 19.81
N GLN A 581 -14.67 0.58 19.77
CA GLN A 581 -14.75 2.05 19.73
C GLN A 581 -14.55 2.64 21.12
N LEU A 582 -13.96 3.85 21.20
CA LEU A 582 -13.81 4.56 22.48
C LEU A 582 -15.21 4.85 23.04
N LYS A 583 -15.50 4.33 24.24
CA LYS A 583 -16.79 4.51 24.92
C LYS A 583 -16.70 5.45 26.11
N ASN A 584 -15.61 5.37 26.86
CA ASN A 584 -15.42 6.15 28.08
C ASN A 584 -14.04 6.78 28.11
N LEU A 585 -13.96 8.05 28.50
CA LEU A 585 -12.73 8.75 28.83
C LEU A 585 -12.88 9.43 30.18
N ARG A 586 -12.03 9.09 31.14
CA ARG A 586 -11.93 9.79 32.43
C ARG A 586 -10.74 10.75 32.39
N LEU A 587 -11.02 12.03 32.62
CA LEU A 587 -10.03 13.11 32.66
C LEU A 587 -9.30 13.15 34.02
N PRO A 588 -8.16 13.85 34.13
CA PRO A 588 -7.36 13.92 35.36
C PRO A 588 -8.12 14.50 36.56
N ASP A 589 -9.10 15.36 36.31
CA ASP A 589 -9.98 16.00 37.30
C ASP A 589 -11.19 15.13 37.69
N ASN A 590 -11.22 13.87 37.25
CA ASN A 590 -12.30 12.90 37.38
C ASN A 590 -13.57 13.16 36.56
N ASN A 591 -13.61 14.21 35.74
CA ASN A 591 -14.69 14.37 34.77
C ASN A 591 -14.72 13.18 33.81
N ARG A 592 -15.93 12.73 33.47
CA ARG A 592 -16.15 11.56 32.62
C ARG A 592 -16.82 11.99 31.32
N LEU A 593 -16.18 11.65 30.22
CA LEU A 593 -16.75 11.72 28.90
C LEU A 593 -17.26 10.34 28.49
N VAL A 594 -18.51 10.26 28.04
CA VAL A 594 -19.09 9.05 27.46
C VAL A 594 -19.41 9.33 26.00
N PHE A 595 -18.92 8.47 25.12
CA PHE A 595 -19.15 8.52 23.68
C PHE A 595 -20.16 7.43 23.33
N ASN A 596 -21.39 7.83 23.04
CA ASN A 596 -22.42 6.92 22.58
C ASN A 596 -22.35 6.84 21.06
N HIS A 597 -22.35 5.63 20.53
CA HIS A 597 -22.37 5.39 19.09
C HIS A 597 -23.67 4.68 18.70
N ASP A 598 -24.26 5.10 17.59
CA ASP A 598 -25.32 4.36 16.93
C ASP A 598 -24.76 3.09 16.28
N LYS A 599 -25.66 2.15 15.93
CA LYS A 599 -25.28 0.95 15.17
C LYS A 599 -24.51 1.33 13.91
N GLY A 600 -23.38 0.65 13.69
CA GLY A 600 -22.50 0.95 12.56
C GLY A 600 -21.48 2.07 12.83
N GLY A 601 -21.38 2.54 14.08
CA GLY A 601 -20.22 3.29 14.59
C GLY A 601 -20.31 4.82 14.50
N HIS A 602 -21.44 5.39 14.08
CA HIS A 602 -21.61 6.85 14.09
C HIS A 602 -21.76 7.37 15.51
N LEU A 603 -21.02 8.41 15.87
CA LEU A 603 -21.17 9.09 17.16
C LEU A 603 -22.57 9.70 17.24
N SER A 604 -23.35 9.35 18.27
CA SER A 604 -24.70 9.88 18.47
C SER A 604 -24.68 11.01 19.51
N THR A 605 -23.98 10.81 20.63
CA THR A 605 -23.83 11.84 21.67
C THR A 605 -22.47 11.77 22.36
N VAL A 606 -21.99 12.92 22.83
CA VAL A 606 -20.95 12.98 23.85
C VAL A 606 -21.58 13.52 25.13
N GLU A 607 -21.42 12.80 26.23
CA GLU A 607 -21.89 13.21 27.56
C GLU A 607 -20.72 13.63 28.43
N LEU A 608 -20.89 14.67 29.24
CA LEU A 608 -19.97 15.09 30.30
C LEU A 608 -20.65 14.87 31.65
N ASN A 609 -20.12 13.94 32.45
CA ASN A 609 -20.67 13.58 33.77
C ASN A 609 -22.16 13.18 33.75
N GLY A 610 -22.61 12.56 32.66
CA GLY A 610 -24.00 12.12 32.45
C GLY A 610 -24.93 13.17 31.84
N GLU A 611 -24.45 14.40 31.64
CA GLU A 611 -25.20 15.44 30.91
C GLU A 611 -24.75 15.47 29.45
N THR A 612 -25.68 15.51 28.50
CA THR A 612 -25.34 15.57 27.08
C THR A 612 -24.62 16.89 26.75
N LEU A 613 -23.35 16.79 26.37
CA LEU A 613 -22.53 17.90 25.90
C LEU A 613 -22.81 18.21 24.43
N THR A 614 -22.84 17.17 23.60
CA THR A 614 -23.15 17.26 22.17
C THR A 614 -24.05 16.12 21.71
N SER A 615 -24.91 16.38 20.72
CA SER A 615 -25.64 15.36 19.97
C SER A 615 -25.44 15.54 18.48
N HIS A 616 -25.39 14.43 17.74
CA HIS A 616 -24.98 14.39 16.35
C HIS A 616 -26.01 13.61 15.53
N LEU A 617 -26.37 14.13 14.36
CA LEU A 617 -27.24 13.42 13.42
C LEU A 617 -26.51 13.24 12.10
N PHE A 618 -26.40 11.97 11.70
CA PHE A 618 -25.80 11.56 10.45
C PHE A 618 -26.88 11.20 9.43
N LYS A 619 -26.62 11.54 8.17
CA LYS A 619 -27.38 11.07 7.02
C LYS A 619 -26.36 10.51 6.03
N THR A 620 -26.52 9.24 5.64
CA THR A 620 -25.63 8.56 4.68
C THR A 620 -24.15 8.84 4.98
N GLY A 621 -23.69 8.55 6.20
CA GLY A 621 -22.27 8.70 6.57
C GLY A 621 -21.78 10.13 6.88
N ARG A 622 -22.58 11.18 6.63
CA ARG A 622 -22.19 12.58 6.88
C ARG A 622 -23.03 13.21 7.98
N GLU A 623 -22.38 13.97 8.86
CA GLU A 623 -23.07 14.75 9.87
C GLU A 623 -23.81 15.91 9.21
N HIS A 624 -25.13 15.98 9.36
CA HIS A 624 -25.93 17.07 8.80
C HIS A 624 -26.49 17.99 9.90
N GLN A 625 -26.40 17.58 11.16
CA GLN A 625 -26.82 18.39 12.29
C GLN A 625 -26.03 18.06 13.55
N ARG A 626 -25.65 19.09 14.31
CA ARG A 626 -24.98 18.97 15.62
C ARG A 626 -25.60 19.91 16.64
N GLN A 627 -26.02 19.40 17.79
CA GLN A 627 -26.37 20.21 18.95
C GLN A 627 -25.15 20.29 19.89
N GLN A 628 -24.83 21.48 20.40
CA GLN A 628 -23.80 21.71 21.40
C GLN A 628 -24.34 22.70 22.45
N GLY A 629 -24.76 22.21 23.61
CA GLY A 629 -25.51 23.02 24.57
C GLY A 629 -26.80 23.58 23.94
N GLN A 630 -26.92 24.90 23.77
CA GLN A 630 -28.06 25.55 23.12
C GLN A 630 -27.84 25.86 21.63
N LEU A 631 -26.64 25.62 21.11
CA LEU A 631 -26.27 25.90 19.74
C LEU A 631 -26.62 24.72 18.84
N LEU A 632 -27.29 24.99 17.73
CA LEU A 632 -27.65 24.01 16.72
C LEU A 632 -26.96 24.35 15.40
N SER A 633 -26.03 23.50 14.99
CA SER A 633 -25.34 23.57 13.69
C SER A 633 -26.05 22.69 12.66
N HIS A 634 -26.29 23.21 11.47
CA HIS A 634 -26.79 22.48 10.30
C HIS A 634 -25.77 22.52 9.18
N TYR A 635 -25.50 21.36 8.57
CA TYR A 635 -24.54 21.19 7.47
C TYR A 635 -25.26 20.70 6.21
N HIS A 636 -24.99 21.36 5.09
CA HIS A 636 -25.48 20.98 3.76
C HIS A 636 -24.30 20.77 2.84
N TYR A 637 -24.34 19.69 2.06
CA TYR A 637 -23.28 19.29 1.13
C TYR A 637 -23.78 19.39 -0.31
N ASP A 638 -22.87 19.64 -1.25
CA ASP A 638 -23.14 19.61 -2.69
C ASP A 638 -23.10 18.18 -3.28
N ASP A 639 -23.35 18.05 -4.58
CA ASP A 639 -23.38 16.77 -5.30
C ASP A 639 -22.01 16.07 -5.38
N GLN A 640 -20.92 16.75 -4.99
CA GLN A 640 -19.58 16.18 -4.84
C GLN A 640 -19.23 15.91 -3.37
N ASN A 641 -20.22 15.99 -2.47
CA ASN A 641 -20.07 15.79 -1.02
C ASN A 641 -19.15 16.82 -0.32
N ARG A 642 -19.03 18.04 -0.86
CA ARG A 642 -18.30 19.16 -0.24
C ARG A 642 -19.25 20.04 0.55
N LEU A 643 -18.79 20.67 1.63
CA LEU A 643 -19.65 21.49 2.49
C LEU A 643 -20.11 22.74 1.72
N HIS A 644 -21.38 22.82 1.36
CA HIS A 644 -21.94 23.95 0.62
C HIS A 644 -22.55 25.02 1.53
N ALA A 645 -23.14 24.63 2.66
CA ALA A 645 -23.66 25.59 3.62
C ALA A 645 -23.55 25.10 5.06
N HIS A 646 -23.30 26.04 5.98
CA HIS A 646 -23.29 25.81 7.42
C HIS A 646 -24.04 26.93 8.14
N ALA A 647 -25.04 26.59 8.94
CA ALA A 647 -25.81 27.55 9.73
C ALA A 647 -25.76 27.17 11.20
N VAL A 648 -25.56 28.16 12.08
CA VAL A 648 -25.62 27.98 13.54
C VAL A 648 -26.78 28.81 14.07
N SER A 649 -27.65 28.18 14.85
CA SER A 649 -28.83 28.81 15.44
C SER A 649 -28.94 28.55 16.94
N GLN A 650 -29.69 29.40 17.64
CA GLN A 650 -30.06 29.26 19.04
C GLN A 650 -31.52 29.70 19.20
N GLN A 651 -32.37 28.87 19.81
CA GLN A 651 -33.80 29.19 20.03
C GLN A 651 -34.52 29.71 18.76
N GLN A 652 -34.27 29.05 17.62
CA GLN A 652 -34.79 29.41 16.27
C GLN A 652 -34.24 30.71 15.66
N HIS A 653 -33.32 31.40 16.33
CA HIS A 653 -32.61 32.54 15.76
C HIS A 653 -31.28 32.09 15.14
N THR A 654 -31.10 32.32 13.85
CA THR A 654 -29.81 32.08 13.16
C THR A 654 -28.77 33.08 13.65
N LEU A 655 -27.73 32.60 14.32
CA LEU A 655 -26.63 33.42 14.83
C LEU A 655 -25.64 33.78 13.73
N TYR A 656 -25.32 32.82 12.86
CA TYR A 656 -24.61 33.08 11.62
C TYR A 656 -24.80 31.95 10.61
N GLN A 657 -24.59 32.29 9.33
CA GLN A 657 -24.62 31.36 8.22
C GLN A 657 -23.38 31.57 7.34
N ARG A 658 -22.91 30.46 6.78
CA ARG A 658 -21.85 30.40 5.78
C ARG A 658 -22.34 29.65 4.55
N GLN A 659 -22.07 30.18 3.37
CA GLN A 659 -22.22 29.48 2.11
C GLN A 659 -20.86 29.40 1.41
N TYR A 660 -20.54 28.24 0.85
CA TYR A 660 -19.27 27.92 0.23
C TYR A 660 -19.53 27.52 -1.22
N ASP A 661 -18.84 28.18 -2.15
CA ASP A 661 -18.84 27.81 -3.56
C ASP A 661 -17.42 27.37 -3.95
N TYR A 662 -17.34 26.33 -4.78
CA TYR A 662 -16.08 25.73 -5.21
C TYR A 662 -15.99 25.75 -6.74
N ASP A 663 -14.77 25.77 -7.27
CA ASP A 663 -14.56 25.45 -8.68
C ASP A 663 -14.74 23.94 -8.96
N ILE A 664 -14.51 23.54 -10.20
CA ILE A 664 -14.66 22.15 -10.66
C ILE A 664 -13.53 21.22 -10.20
N THR A 665 -12.39 21.74 -9.74
CA THR A 665 -11.28 20.95 -9.17
C THR A 665 -11.37 20.81 -7.65
N GLY A 666 -12.23 21.60 -7.00
CA GLY A 666 -12.46 21.54 -5.56
C GLY A 666 -11.89 22.71 -4.75
N ASN A 667 -11.31 23.72 -5.39
CA ASN A 667 -10.84 24.90 -4.69
C ASN A 667 -12.02 25.78 -4.27
N LEU A 668 -11.99 26.29 -3.04
CA LEU A 668 -13.00 27.22 -2.53
C LEU A 668 -12.87 28.55 -3.27
N THR A 669 -13.85 28.95 -4.08
CA THR A 669 -13.79 30.21 -4.84
C THR A 669 -14.54 31.35 -4.15
N ARG A 670 -15.50 31.02 -3.28
CA ARG A 670 -16.30 32.00 -2.56
C ARG A 670 -16.76 31.49 -1.21
N LEU A 671 -16.72 32.37 -0.22
CA LEU A 671 -17.33 32.19 1.10
C LEU A 671 -18.22 33.40 1.41
N LEU A 672 -19.51 33.19 1.57
CA LEU A 672 -20.44 34.20 2.08
C LEU A 672 -20.70 33.94 3.56
N ASP A 673 -20.16 34.77 4.45
CA ASP A 673 -20.35 34.69 5.90
C ASP A 673 -21.22 35.87 6.39
N THR A 674 -22.35 35.60 7.05
CA THR A 674 -23.26 36.67 7.51
C THR A 674 -22.65 37.63 8.53
N ARG A 675 -21.52 37.27 9.17
CA ARG A 675 -20.78 38.11 10.12
C ARG A 675 -19.53 38.77 9.52
N LYS A 676 -18.90 38.13 8.52
CA LYS A 676 -17.64 38.61 7.93
C LYS A 676 -17.76 39.07 6.48
N GLY A 677 -18.98 39.11 5.93
CA GLY A 677 -19.25 39.45 4.56
C GLY A 677 -18.85 38.36 3.56
N GLU A 678 -18.79 38.76 2.30
CA GLU A 678 -18.39 37.95 1.15
C GLU A 678 -16.86 37.94 0.94
N HIS A 679 -16.32 36.77 0.69
CA HIS A 679 -14.89 36.46 0.52
C HIS A 679 -14.72 35.75 -0.83
N HIS A 680 -13.83 36.25 -1.69
CA HIS A 680 -13.52 35.61 -2.98
C HIS A 680 -12.06 35.14 -3.02
N TYR A 681 -11.83 33.94 -3.52
CA TYR A 681 -10.50 33.34 -3.61
C TYR A 681 -10.16 33.02 -5.05
N HIS A 682 -8.91 33.29 -5.44
CA HIS A 682 -8.41 33.01 -6.79
C HIS A 682 -7.12 32.21 -6.71
N TYR A 683 -6.93 31.34 -7.69
CA TYR A 683 -5.83 30.39 -7.73
C TYR A 683 -5.05 30.52 -9.04
N ASP A 684 -3.76 30.18 -9.01
CA ASP A 684 -2.97 29.98 -10.22
C ASP A 684 -3.20 28.56 -10.81
N PRO A 685 -2.62 28.23 -11.97
CA PRO A 685 -2.75 26.89 -12.56
C PRO A 685 -2.20 25.73 -11.72
N LEU A 686 -1.47 26.01 -10.64
CA LEU A 686 -0.97 25.01 -9.68
C LEU A 686 -1.87 24.88 -8.44
N ALA A 687 -3.06 25.47 -8.49
CA ALA A 687 -4.02 25.55 -7.37
C ALA A 687 -3.45 26.28 -6.13
N ARG A 688 -2.49 27.20 -6.31
CA ARG A 688 -1.99 28.05 -5.21
C ARG A 688 -2.82 29.31 -5.10
N LEU A 689 -3.21 29.68 -3.88
CA LEU A 689 -3.97 30.90 -3.61
C LEU A 689 -3.15 32.13 -4.01
N THR A 690 -3.67 32.95 -4.91
CA THR A 690 -3.02 34.21 -5.37
C THR A 690 -3.72 35.45 -4.81
N ARG A 691 -5.00 35.33 -4.45
CA ARG A 691 -5.82 36.46 -4.03
C ARG A 691 -6.92 35.99 -3.08
N ALA A 692 -7.10 36.73 -1.98
CA ALA A 692 -8.28 36.63 -1.14
C ALA A 692 -8.89 38.03 -0.98
N ASP A 693 -10.10 38.25 -1.49
CA ASP A 693 -10.79 39.53 -1.39
C ASP A 693 -11.92 39.45 -0.39
N HIS A 694 -11.79 40.24 0.66
CA HIS A 694 -12.78 40.34 1.71
C HIS A 694 -13.58 41.62 1.54
N SER A 695 -14.91 41.53 1.53
CA SER A 695 -15.80 42.70 1.42
C SER A 695 -15.79 43.59 2.68
N GLN A 696 -15.41 43.04 3.84
CA GLN A 696 -15.39 43.72 5.14
C GLN A 696 -14.03 43.66 5.83
N ASP A 697 -12.98 43.18 5.15
CA ASP A 697 -11.62 43.06 5.69
C ASP A 697 -10.59 43.47 4.63
N ALA A 698 -9.31 43.51 5.00
CA ALA A 698 -8.23 43.82 4.06
C ALA A 698 -8.18 42.79 2.93
N GLN A 699 -7.93 43.25 1.70
CA GLN A 699 -7.69 42.35 0.58
C GLN A 699 -6.25 41.82 0.65
N GLU A 700 -6.09 40.52 0.51
CA GLU A 700 -4.79 39.85 0.55
C GLU A 700 -4.34 39.48 -0.87
N ARG A 701 -3.03 39.56 -1.09
CA ARG A 701 -2.36 39.22 -2.35
C ARG A 701 -1.15 38.36 -2.06
N PHE A 702 -1.07 37.25 -2.78
CA PHE A 702 -0.05 36.23 -2.60
C PHE A 702 0.67 36.03 -3.92
N GLY A 703 1.96 36.36 -3.96
CA GLY A 703 2.88 35.92 -4.99
C GLY A 703 3.52 34.61 -4.58
N HIS A 704 3.93 33.81 -5.55
CA HIS A 704 4.71 32.60 -5.32
C HIS A 704 5.85 32.58 -6.30
N ASP A 705 7.03 32.14 -5.86
CA ASP A 705 8.07 31.76 -6.81
C ASP A 705 7.71 30.42 -7.48
N PRO A 706 8.43 29.99 -8.53
CA PRO A 706 8.18 28.69 -9.16
C PRO A 706 8.34 27.49 -8.22
N ALA A 707 9.15 27.59 -7.16
CA ALA A 707 9.34 26.53 -6.16
C ALA A 707 8.22 26.49 -5.09
N GLY A 708 7.28 27.44 -5.12
CA GLY A 708 6.15 27.48 -4.20
C GLY A 708 6.39 28.29 -2.92
N ASN A 709 7.48 29.04 -2.83
CA ASN A 709 7.73 29.93 -1.70
C ASN A 709 6.82 31.16 -1.78
N LEU A 710 6.19 31.51 -0.65
CA LEU A 710 5.26 32.64 -0.56
C LEU A 710 6.00 33.98 -0.59
N LEU A 711 5.70 34.78 -1.62
CA LEU A 711 6.16 36.15 -1.82
C LEU A 711 4.98 37.10 -1.53
N MET A 712 5.00 37.84 -0.42
CA MET A 712 3.91 38.77 -0.10
C MET A 712 3.97 40.02 -0.97
N GLN A 713 2.88 40.33 -1.68
CA GLN A 713 2.83 41.44 -2.65
C GLN A 713 2.39 42.79 -2.05
N ASP A 714 1.97 42.81 -0.79
CA ASP A 714 1.52 44.03 -0.09
C ASP A 714 2.69 44.89 0.43
N ARG A 715 3.94 44.45 0.21
CA ARG A 715 5.16 45.11 0.68
C ARG A 715 6.01 45.61 -0.50
N PRO A 716 6.22 46.92 -0.65
CA PRO A 716 7.08 47.43 -1.71
C PRO A 716 8.57 47.13 -1.42
N GLY A 717 9.24 46.45 -2.35
CA GLY A 717 10.68 46.19 -2.31
C GLY A 717 11.05 44.86 -2.98
N PRO A 718 12.32 44.44 -2.93
CA PRO A 718 12.76 43.17 -3.50
C PRO A 718 12.34 42.00 -2.61
N ASP A 719 12.00 40.88 -3.25
CA ASP A 719 11.87 39.58 -2.60
C ASP A 719 13.06 38.72 -3.02
N ILE A 720 13.80 38.19 -2.03
CA ILE A 720 14.93 37.31 -2.26
C ILE A 720 14.69 36.03 -1.47
N VAL A 721 14.59 34.91 -2.19
CA VAL A 721 14.52 33.56 -1.65
C VAL A 721 15.77 32.81 -2.10
N ALA A 722 16.38 32.05 -1.20
CA ALA A 722 17.50 31.17 -1.50
C ALA A 722 17.38 29.87 -0.71
N GLY A 723 17.33 28.74 -1.41
CA GLY A 723 17.19 27.41 -0.84
C GLY A 723 15.95 27.26 0.02
N ASN A 724 14.80 27.73 -0.48
CA ASN A 724 13.54 27.83 0.27
C ASN A 724 13.58 28.66 1.57
N ARG A 725 14.60 29.51 1.76
CA ARG A 725 14.69 30.49 2.86
C ARG A 725 14.39 31.88 2.35
N LEU A 726 13.44 32.56 2.98
CA LEU A 726 13.14 33.96 2.70
C LEU A 726 14.25 34.83 3.29
N MET A 727 15.01 35.54 2.47
CA MET A 727 16.15 36.38 2.92
C MET A 727 15.74 37.84 3.05
N ILE A 728 14.99 38.34 2.06
CA ILE A 728 14.47 39.71 2.01
C ILE A 728 13.04 39.67 1.51
N GLN A 729 12.16 40.47 2.12
CA GLN A 729 10.81 40.72 1.65
C GLN A 729 10.43 42.17 1.94
N GLY A 730 10.47 43.04 0.92
CA GLY A 730 10.26 44.47 1.12
C GLY A 730 11.34 45.10 2.02
N ASP A 731 10.94 45.66 3.16
CA ASP A 731 11.84 46.18 4.21
C ASP A 731 12.15 45.16 5.32
N HIS A 732 11.64 43.93 5.20
CA HIS A 732 11.93 42.84 6.13
C HIS A 732 13.19 42.08 5.70
N HIS A 733 14.09 41.84 6.64
CA HIS A 733 15.27 41.01 6.48
C HIS A 733 15.26 39.89 7.50
N TYR A 734 15.64 38.70 7.05
CA TYR A 734 15.60 37.48 7.84
C TYR A 734 17.02 36.92 7.96
N ASP A 735 17.45 36.65 9.19
CA ASP A 735 18.70 35.94 9.46
C ASP A 735 18.39 34.55 10.00
N TYR A 736 19.16 33.57 9.55
CA TYR A 736 19.07 32.18 9.98
C TYR A 736 20.33 31.80 10.78
N ASP A 737 20.20 30.86 11.71
CA ASP A 737 21.36 30.24 12.33
C ASP A 737 22.07 29.28 11.36
N ALA A 738 23.18 28.70 11.82
CA ALA A 738 23.96 27.73 11.06
C ALA A 738 23.16 26.47 10.66
N PHE A 739 22.02 26.21 11.32
CA PHE A 739 21.17 25.04 11.06
C PHE A 739 19.91 25.39 10.25
N GLY A 740 19.78 26.63 9.77
CA GLY A 740 18.64 27.07 8.96
C GLY A 740 17.41 27.51 9.77
N ASN A 741 17.51 27.70 11.09
CA ASN A 741 16.39 28.23 11.89
C ASN A 741 16.37 29.76 11.82
N LEU A 742 15.19 30.36 11.62
CA LEU A 742 15.02 31.82 11.60
C LEU A 742 15.31 32.39 13.00
N ILE A 743 16.43 33.09 13.18
CA ILE A 743 16.84 33.67 14.48
C ILE A 743 16.57 35.16 14.60
N ARG A 744 16.41 35.88 13.49
CA ARG A 744 16.13 37.31 13.53
C ARG A 744 15.29 37.76 12.35
N GLN A 745 14.26 38.54 12.64
CA GLN A 745 13.53 39.33 11.66
C GLN A 745 13.72 40.82 11.96
N ARG A 746 14.32 41.57 11.02
CA ARG A 746 14.47 43.03 11.09
C ARG A 746 13.49 43.70 10.12
N ARG A 747 12.73 44.70 10.57
CA ARG A 747 11.76 45.43 9.75
C ARG A 747 11.75 46.94 10.06
N GLY A 748 11.13 47.73 9.19
CA GLY A 748 11.01 49.18 9.33
C GLY A 748 12.24 49.96 8.86
N LYS A 749 12.09 51.29 8.78
CA LYS A 749 13.14 52.22 8.31
C LYS A 749 14.41 52.07 9.16
N GLY A 750 15.51 51.65 8.53
CA GLY A 750 16.80 51.44 9.22
C GLY A 750 16.83 50.22 10.14
N HIS A 751 15.98 49.22 9.91
CA HIS A 751 15.95 47.94 10.65
C HIS A 751 15.70 48.09 12.16
N GLN A 752 14.95 49.11 12.57
CA GLN A 752 14.75 49.45 13.98
C GLN A 752 13.82 48.50 14.75
N LEU A 753 12.95 47.76 14.06
CA LEU A 753 12.08 46.75 14.69
C LEU A 753 12.73 45.38 14.50
N VAL A 754 13.22 44.80 15.59
CA VAL A 754 13.88 43.49 15.58
C VAL A 754 13.08 42.52 16.43
N THR A 755 12.73 41.38 15.85
CA THR A 755 12.22 40.22 16.57
C THR A 755 13.30 39.14 16.51
N GLU A 756 13.71 38.63 17.66
CA GLU A 756 14.71 37.57 17.78
C GLU A 756 14.04 36.28 18.24
N TYR A 757 14.60 35.16 17.82
CA TYR A 757 14.12 33.81 18.11
C TYR A 757 15.29 32.95 18.57
N ARG A 758 15.03 32.07 19.53
CA ARG A 758 16.02 31.12 20.06
C ARG A 758 15.48 29.71 19.99
N TYR A 759 16.33 28.77 19.61
CA TYR A 759 15.99 27.36 19.48
C TYR A 759 16.87 26.51 20.41
N ASP A 760 16.35 25.37 20.84
CA ASP A 760 17.15 24.35 21.49
C ASP A 760 17.83 23.41 20.46
N CYS A 761 18.56 22.40 20.96
CA CYS A 761 19.28 21.44 20.12
C CYS A 761 18.38 20.52 19.28
N GLN A 762 17.06 20.62 19.44
CA GLN A 762 16.06 19.88 18.68
C GLN A 762 15.25 20.81 17.75
N HIS A 763 15.73 22.03 17.53
CA HIS A 763 15.08 23.04 16.69
C HIS A 763 13.69 23.46 17.21
N ARG A 764 13.44 23.36 18.52
CA ARG A 764 12.21 23.86 19.15
C ARG A 764 12.40 25.30 19.57
N LEU A 765 11.45 26.18 19.23
CA LEU A 765 11.45 27.57 19.66
C LEU A 765 11.30 27.65 21.19
N ILE A 766 12.25 28.28 21.86
CA ILE A 766 12.30 28.41 23.33
C ILE A 766 12.27 29.86 23.82
N GLY A 767 12.30 30.85 22.92
CA GLY A 767 12.19 32.26 23.31
C GLY A 767 12.44 33.25 22.18
#